data_AF-A0A3M7SAI3-F1
#
_entry.id   AF-A0A3M7SAI3-F1
#
_cell.length_a   1.000
_cell.length_b   1.000
_cell.length_c   1.000
_cell.angle_alpha   90.00
_cell.angle_beta   90.00
_cell.angle_gamma   90.00
#
_symmetry.space_group_name_H-M   'P 1'
#
loop_
_entity.id
_entity.type
_entity.pdbx_description
1 polymer ?
#
loop_
_entity_poly.entity_id
_entity_poly.type
_entity_poly.pdbx_seq_one_letter_code
_entity_poly.pdbx_strand_id
1 'polypeptide(L)'
;FGNDLSLINSDSVQELKYLDWFVKEVLRYYPIGNSVVARRCTKKTTIKGIDIPVDTPIAVDVMSIHFDADLWGPQDPNEFYPPRHEQLLEKIGQIELSPLTIFKASSITLCGVGLVYLSKIWFSYRFFIKRGLKSPQHEFFYGNFRQIHKNKNYSEMLREWTKEFGKTYGYFEGHLPVIVTSDLEFIQEVFIKQSTNFSARKKGFLSRKDDDPNSDLFQSTKGRWKRMRMIMNPTFSSAKLRELGPILVNCADRLIDVLNKEGDAEINVSEYFKRFTMDSIWNCAFGVDINMQYEKENDYFSKCEEVFKFSSNLITPQYMGVYFHEFKELILLVLSLIMILKSRFVDHNKLLPYFWLRTRVGELVRKRVDQDCLKKKDYIQLLLDASADFNSERSFDYAEIKKVLSPKEVEANLVLFMLAGYETTSTALSYSSHVLATHPDEQLRLHDEISSVFGNDLSLINSDSVQELKYLDWFVKEVLRYYPIGNSVVARRCTKKTTIKGIDIPVDTPIAVDVMSIHFDADLWGPQDPNEFYPPRHEVKRNPLAFMAFGNGPRNCIGMKFALIELKIALVKLIMSYEILPAANKSKELQYEEGVVRFPKNGVKIFLKKRIQKENDPYIDLFESTKGRWKRMRMIMNPTFSSAKLRELGPILVNCADRLIDVLNKEGDAEINVSEYFKRFTMDSIWNCAFGVDINMQYDLNNGYYERSESIFRDTAYPRIPEYLGVYFYEFKEIILHSMFFINKIACKYVDQENWHAYFWLKHKIGDLFKQREMNSKNKRKDYIQILMDAKIDFENKKNNCNGDIKRFITGQEIEANLLLFMLAGYETTSTALSYSSHVLATHPDEQLRLHDEIS
;
A
#
# COMPACT_ATOMS: atom_id res chain seq x y z
N PHE A 1 -51.32 -31.68 -3.92
CA PHE A 1 -51.54 -32.49 -2.71
C PHE A 1 -52.09 -31.59 -1.63
N GLY A 2 -53.42 -31.54 -1.52
CA GLY A 2 -54.13 -30.87 -0.44
C GLY A 2 -55.17 -31.84 0.08
N ASN A 3 -55.10 -32.14 1.38
CA ASN A 3 -56.18 -32.50 2.30
C ASN A 3 -55.57 -33.19 3.52
N ASP A 4 -55.03 -32.38 4.43
CA ASP A 4 -55.18 -32.58 5.88
C ASP A 4 -54.57 -31.36 6.59
N LEU A 5 -55.42 -30.43 6.99
CA LEU A 5 -55.07 -29.17 7.66
C LEU A 5 -55.81 -29.06 9.00
N SER A 6 -55.76 -30.10 9.83
CA SER A 6 -56.30 -30.08 11.19
C SER A 6 -55.22 -30.11 12.29
N LEU A 7 -53.93 -30.06 11.94
CA LEU A 7 -52.82 -30.08 12.91
C LEU A 7 -51.70 -29.12 12.51
N ILE A 8 -51.95 -27.80 12.48
CA ILE A 8 -50.87 -26.83 12.31
C ILE A 8 -51.09 -25.61 13.24
N ASN A 9 -50.16 -25.46 14.18
CA ASN A 9 -50.05 -24.35 15.13
C ASN A 9 -49.85 -23.00 14.38
N SER A 10 -50.30 -21.88 14.97
CA SER A 10 -50.34 -20.55 14.32
C SER A 10 -49.00 -20.03 13.80
N ASP A 11 -47.87 -20.49 14.34
CA ASP A 11 -46.52 -20.04 13.94
C ASP A 11 -46.06 -20.64 12.60
N SER A 12 -46.57 -21.82 12.25
CA SER A 12 -46.22 -22.53 11.00
C SER A 12 -46.88 -21.94 9.75
N VAL A 13 -47.92 -21.12 9.91
CA VAL A 13 -48.58 -20.40 8.80
C VAL A 13 -47.72 -19.23 8.32
N GLN A 14 -46.87 -18.67 9.19
CA GLN A 14 -45.96 -17.58 8.84
C GLN A 14 -44.72 -18.10 8.10
N GLU A 15 -44.22 -19.28 8.48
CA GLU A 15 -43.13 -19.97 7.78
C GLU A 15 -43.55 -20.50 6.40
N LEU A 16 -44.77 -21.01 6.25
CA LEU A 16 -45.31 -21.44 4.95
C LEU A 16 -45.54 -20.25 4.00
N LYS A 17 -45.93 -19.08 4.51
CA LYS A 17 -46.00 -17.85 3.71
C LYS A 17 -44.62 -17.35 3.28
N TYR A 18 -43.59 -17.52 4.12
CA TYR A 18 -42.21 -17.22 3.76
C TYR A 18 -41.65 -18.20 2.72
N LEU A 19 -42.01 -19.48 2.83
CA LEU A 19 -41.63 -20.52 1.87
C LEU A 19 -42.34 -20.34 0.53
N ASP A 20 -43.64 -20.00 0.53
CA ASP A 20 -44.42 -19.70 -0.68
C ASP A 20 -43.93 -18.41 -1.35
N TRP A 21 -43.66 -17.35 -0.56
CA TRP A 21 -43.02 -16.13 -1.05
C TRP A 21 -41.63 -16.42 -1.63
N PHE A 22 -40.80 -17.22 -0.94
CA PHE A 22 -39.45 -17.57 -1.39
C PHE A 22 -39.46 -18.50 -2.62
N VAL A 23 -40.37 -19.47 -2.71
CA VAL A 23 -40.54 -20.32 -3.90
C VAL A 23 -40.99 -19.47 -5.09
N LYS A 24 -41.96 -18.56 -4.89
CA LYS A 24 -42.37 -17.59 -5.91
C LYS A 24 -41.22 -16.68 -6.32
N GLU A 25 -40.36 -16.30 -5.39
CA GLU A 25 -39.23 -15.42 -5.64
C GLU A 25 -38.06 -16.15 -6.33
N VAL A 26 -37.79 -17.42 -5.96
CA VAL A 26 -36.84 -18.31 -6.65
C VAL A 26 -37.29 -18.62 -8.07
N LEU A 27 -38.59 -18.87 -8.29
CA LEU A 27 -39.18 -19.04 -9.62
C LEU A 27 -39.16 -17.74 -10.44
N ARG A 28 -39.15 -16.58 -9.79
CA ARG A 28 -38.94 -15.25 -10.41
C ARG A 28 -37.49 -15.02 -10.86
N TYR A 29 -36.51 -15.50 -10.10
CA TYR A 29 -35.08 -15.33 -10.39
C TYR A 29 -34.49 -16.44 -11.28
N TYR A 30 -35.18 -17.57 -11.40
CA TYR A 30 -34.83 -18.68 -12.29
C TYR A 30 -36.05 -19.10 -13.12
N PRO A 31 -36.34 -18.44 -14.26
CA PRO A 31 -37.26 -19.00 -15.22
C PRO A 31 -36.64 -20.31 -15.73
N ILE A 32 -37.23 -21.44 -15.32
CA ILE A 32 -36.99 -22.71 -15.99
C ILE A 32 -37.45 -22.49 -17.44
N GLY A 33 -36.53 -22.73 -18.38
CA GLY A 33 -36.57 -22.18 -19.73
C GLY A 33 -37.90 -22.29 -20.48
N ASN A 34 -38.16 -21.23 -21.23
CA ASN A 34 -39.13 -21.09 -22.30
C ASN A 34 -39.20 -22.33 -23.20
N SER A 35 -40.37 -22.93 -23.31
CA SER A 35 -40.72 -23.78 -24.44
C SER A 35 -41.21 -22.89 -25.58
N VAL A 36 -40.32 -22.57 -26.53
CA VAL A 36 -40.78 -22.15 -27.87
C VAL A 36 -41.36 -23.38 -28.53
N VAL A 37 -42.68 -23.49 -28.53
CA VAL A 37 -43.36 -24.54 -29.29
C VAL A 37 -43.48 -24.07 -30.73
N ALA A 38 -42.55 -24.51 -31.58
CA ALA A 38 -42.73 -24.38 -33.02
C ALA A 38 -43.88 -25.30 -33.45
N ARG A 39 -45.00 -24.73 -33.90
CA ARG A 39 -46.07 -25.49 -34.56
C ARG A 39 -46.13 -25.11 -36.03
N ARG A 40 -46.34 -26.12 -36.87
CA ARG A 40 -46.59 -25.95 -38.31
C ARG A 40 -48.03 -25.51 -38.51
N CYS A 41 -48.25 -24.56 -39.40
CA CYS A 41 -49.58 -24.09 -39.74
C CYS A 41 -50.32 -25.21 -40.51
N THR A 42 -51.33 -25.84 -39.91
CA THR A 42 -52.04 -27.00 -40.49
C THR A 42 -53.28 -26.65 -41.32
N LYS A 43 -53.64 -25.35 -41.38
CA LYS A 43 -54.72 -24.82 -42.23
C LYS A 43 -54.30 -23.45 -42.78
N LYS A 44 -54.80 -23.09 -43.97
CA LYS A 44 -54.55 -21.77 -44.59
C LYS A 44 -55.00 -20.67 -43.62
N THR A 45 -54.06 -19.88 -43.12
CA THR A 45 -54.33 -18.89 -42.07
C THR A 45 -53.67 -17.57 -42.45
N THR A 46 -54.43 -16.48 -42.34
CA THR A 46 -53.99 -15.13 -42.66
C THR A 46 -53.78 -14.36 -41.35
N ILE A 47 -52.58 -13.84 -41.11
CA ILE A 47 -52.28 -13.06 -39.90
C ILE A 47 -51.84 -11.66 -40.33
N LYS A 48 -52.56 -10.63 -39.85
CA LYS A 48 -52.36 -9.21 -40.21
C LYS A 48 -52.31 -8.95 -41.73
N GLY A 49 -53.17 -9.65 -42.49
CA GLY A 49 -53.31 -9.45 -43.94
C GLY A 49 -52.28 -10.17 -44.81
N ILE A 50 -51.42 -11.01 -44.24
CA ILE A 50 -50.45 -11.84 -44.97
C ILE A 50 -50.86 -13.31 -44.88
N ASP A 51 -51.02 -13.96 -46.02
CA ASP A 51 -51.38 -15.38 -46.13
C ASP A 51 -50.15 -16.26 -45.85
N ILE A 52 -50.27 -17.15 -44.84
CA ILE A 52 -49.18 -18.05 -44.48
C ILE A 52 -49.41 -19.43 -45.13
N PRO A 53 -48.43 -19.97 -45.89
CA PRO A 53 -48.52 -21.31 -46.48
C PRO A 53 -48.62 -22.41 -45.42
N VAL A 54 -49.39 -23.45 -45.73
CA VAL A 54 -49.52 -24.66 -44.91
C VAL A 54 -48.14 -25.32 -44.76
N ASP A 55 -47.84 -25.84 -43.57
CA ASP A 55 -46.56 -26.41 -43.12
C ASP A 55 -45.41 -25.45 -42.79
N THR A 56 -45.64 -24.13 -42.84
CA THR A 56 -44.64 -23.16 -42.37
C THR A 56 -44.53 -23.19 -40.84
N PRO A 57 -43.32 -23.35 -40.25
CA PRO A 57 -43.14 -23.35 -38.80
C PRO A 57 -43.23 -21.92 -38.24
N ILE A 58 -44.17 -21.68 -37.33
CA ILE A 58 -44.35 -20.39 -36.66
C ILE A 58 -43.98 -20.56 -35.18
N ALA A 59 -43.12 -19.67 -34.68
CA ALA A 59 -42.77 -19.58 -33.27
C ALA A 59 -43.66 -18.55 -32.59
N VAL A 60 -44.39 -18.96 -31.55
CA VAL A 60 -45.19 -18.04 -30.72
C VAL A 60 -44.57 -18.01 -29.33
N ASP A 61 -44.27 -16.80 -28.86
CA ASP A 61 -43.74 -16.56 -27.52
C ASP A 61 -44.91 -16.57 -26.51
N VAL A 62 -44.86 -17.48 -25.54
CA VAL A 62 -45.94 -17.70 -24.58
C VAL A 62 -45.73 -16.77 -23.39
N MET A 63 -46.01 -15.47 -23.57
CA MET A 63 -46.17 -14.58 -22.41
C MET A 63 -47.10 -13.38 -22.63
N SER A 64 -48.15 -13.52 -23.43
CA SER A 64 -49.16 -12.45 -23.54
C SER A 64 -50.54 -12.96 -23.94
N ILE A 65 -51.28 -13.58 -23.00
CA ILE A 65 -52.75 -13.63 -23.08
C ILE A 65 -53.31 -13.46 -21.66
N HIS A 66 -53.92 -12.30 -21.39
CA HIS A 66 -54.87 -12.10 -20.29
C HIS A 66 -56.09 -12.99 -20.53
N PHE A 67 -56.55 -13.70 -19.50
CA PHE A 67 -57.84 -14.39 -19.54
C PHE A 67 -58.97 -13.36 -19.45
N ASP A 68 -59.70 -13.17 -20.56
CA ASP A 68 -61.06 -12.63 -20.54
C ASP A 68 -62.03 -13.80 -20.31
N ALA A 69 -62.97 -13.62 -19.38
CA ALA A 69 -63.80 -14.66 -18.81
C ALA A 69 -65.11 -14.94 -19.57
N ASP A 70 -65.27 -14.49 -20.82
CA ASP A 70 -66.58 -14.46 -21.50
C ASP A 70 -66.67 -15.27 -22.82
N LEU A 71 -66.11 -16.49 -22.87
CA LEU A 71 -66.18 -17.33 -24.10
C LEU A 71 -66.73 -18.75 -23.91
N TRP A 72 -67.39 -19.06 -22.80
CA TRP A 72 -68.06 -20.36 -22.62
C TRP A 72 -69.55 -20.26 -22.96
N GLY A 73 -69.89 -20.49 -24.23
CA GLY A 73 -71.23 -20.92 -24.64
C GLY A 73 -71.47 -22.40 -24.30
N PRO A 74 -72.73 -22.85 -24.17
CA PRO A 74 -73.05 -24.15 -23.58
C PRO A 74 -72.66 -25.29 -24.52
N GLN A 75 -71.95 -26.30 -24.01
CA GLN A 75 -71.76 -27.58 -24.70
C GLN A 75 -72.54 -28.71 -24.03
N ASP A 76 -73.10 -29.52 -24.92
CA ASP A 76 -74.02 -30.64 -24.78
C ASP A 76 -73.55 -31.72 -23.77
N PRO A 77 -74.41 -32.33 -22.92
CA PRO A 77 -73.97 -33.21 -21.83
C PRO A 77 -73.47 -34.62 -22.22
N ASN A 78 -73.38 -35.00 -23.50
CA ASN A 78 -73.35 -36.43 -23.88
C ASN A 78 -72.21 -36.92 -24.78
N GLU A 79 -71.12 -36.19 -25.02
CA GLU A 79 -69.93 -36.76 -25.69
C GLU A 79 -68.62 -36.44 -24.95
N PHE A 80 -68.14 -37.40 -24.15
CA PHE A 80 -66.82 -37.34 -23.51
C PHE A 80 -65.88 -38.35 -24.20
N TYR A 81 -65.04 -37.87 -25.13
CA TYR A 81 -63.85 -38.61 -25.57
C TYR A 81 -62.69 -38.29 -24.61
N PRO A 82 -62.06 -39.29 -23.96
CA PRO A 82 -60.96 -39.02 -23.04
C PRO A 82 -59.71 -38.56 -23.82
N PRO A 83 -58.94 -37.59 -23.31
CA PRO A 83 -57.74 -37.11 -23.97
C PRO A 83 -56.64 -38.18 -23.96
N ARG A 84 -56.00 -38.43 -25.12
CA ARG A 84 -54.89 -39.39 -25.34
C ARG A 84 -53.72 -39.35 -24.34
N HIS A 85 -53.63 -38.32 -23.50
CA HIS A 85 -52.61 -38.22 -22.45
C HIS A 85 -52.91 -39.10 -21.21
N GLU A 86 -54.17 -39.35 -20.87
CA GLU A 86 -54.52 -40.20 -19.72
C GLU A 86 -54.25 -41.68 -19.99
N GLN A 87 -54.53 -42.16 -21.21
CA GLN A 87 -54.20 -43.52 -21.64
C GLN A 87 -52.69 -43.81 -21.69
N LEU A 88 -51.86 -42.77 -21.90
CA LEU A 88 -50.41 -42.92 -21.89
C LEU A 88 -49.86 -43.01 -20.46
N LEU A 89 -50.47 -42.27 -19.53
CA LEU A 89 -50.10 -42.29 -18.11
C LEU A 89 -50.57 -43.58 -17.41
N GLU A 90 -51.73 -44.13 -17.77
CA GLU A 90 -52.14 -45.47 -17.32
C GLU A 90 -51.19 -46.57 -17.82
N LYS A 91 -50.74 -46.51 -19.09
CA LYS A 91 -49.76 -47.46 -19.63
C LYS A 91 -48.38 -47.37 -18.99
N ILE A 92 -47.97 -46.20 -18.52
CA ILE A 92 -46.72 -46.01 -17.79
C ILE A 92 -46.87 -46.44 -16.31
N GLY A 93 -48.05 -46.24 -15.72
CA GLY A 93 -48.36 -46.67 -14.35
C GLY A 93 -48.46 -48.19 -14.15
N GLN A 94 -48.68 -48.97 -15.22
CA GLN A 94 -48.73 -50.44 -15.17
C GLN A 94 -47.35 -51.13 -15.30
N ILE A 95 -46.26 -50.38 -15.43
CA ILE A 95 -44.92 -50.94 -15.51
C ILE A 95 -44.37 -51.13 -14.09
N GLU A 96 -44.57 -52.32 -13.51
CA GLU A 96 -43.87 -52.74 -12.29
C GLU A 96 -42.38 -52.98 -12.58
N LEU A 97 -41.59 -51.90 -12.59
CA LEU A 97 -40.14 -51.99 -12.65
C LEU A 97 -39.61 -52.49 -11.30
N SER A 98 -39.03 -53.69 -11.29
CA SER A 98 -38.37 -54.20 -10.09
C SER A 98 -37.29 -53.20 -9.62
N PRO A 99 -37.11 -52.98 -8.30
CA PRO A 99 -36.06 -52.10 -7.77
C PRO A 99 -34.66 -52.43 -8.33
N LEU A 100 -34.41 -53.72 -8.62
CA LEU A 100 -33.18 -54.19 -9.24
C LEU A 100 -33.01 -53.72 -10.69
N THR A 101 -34.10 -53.66 -11.47
CA THR A 101 -34.07 -53.15 -12.85
C THR A 101 -33.82 -51.64 -12.86
N ILE A 102 -34.44 -50.89 -11.95
CA ILE A 102 -34.19 -49.45 -11.78
C ILE A 102 -32.74 -49.19 -11.38
N PHE A 103 -32.21 -49.97 -10.43
CA PHE A 103 -30.83 -49.87 -9.99
C PHE A 103 -29.84 -50.17 -11.13
N LYS A 104 -30.07 -51.24 -11.91
CA LYS A 104 -29.24 -51.60 -13.07
C LYS A 104 -29.29 -50.53 -14.15
N ALA A 105 -30.49 -50.05 -14.53
CA ALA A 105 -30.66 -49.01 -15.54
C ALA A 105 -30.00 -47.68 -15.12
N SER A 106 -30.15 -47.30 -13.85
CA SER A 106 -29.51 -46.09 -13.29
C SER A 106 -27.99 -46.21 -13.27
N SER A 107 -27.47 -47.38 -12.89
CA SER A 107 -26.02 -47.64 -12.88
C SER A 107 -25.42 -47.60 -14.28
N ILE A 108 -26.06 -48.25 -15.27
CA ILE A 108 -25.62 -48.22 -16.68
C ILE A 108 -25.63 -46.78 -17.21
N THR A 109 -26.70 -46.02 -16.91
CA THR A 109 -26.80 -44.62 -17.33
C THR A 109 -25.70 -43.77 -16.71
N LEU A 110 -25.44 -43.93 -15.40
CA LEU A 110 -24.38 -43.21 -14.70
C LEU A 110 -22.99 -43.54 -15.26
N CYS A 111 -22.73 -44.83 -15.54
CA CYS A 111 -21.49 -45.26 -16.18
C CYS A 111 -21.34 -44.68 -17.60
N GLY A 112 -22.41 -44.69 -18.40
CA GLY A 112 -22.41 -44.12 -19.75
C GLY A 112 -22.13 -42.61 -19.74
N VAL A 113 -22.82 -41.86 -18.88
CA VAL A 113 -22.57 -40.41 -18.69
C VAL A 113 -21.15 -40.16 -18.20
N GLY A 114 -20.66 -40.98 -17.26
CA GLY A 114 -19.29 -40.91 -16.76
C GLY A 114 -18.25 -41.11 -17.86
N LEU A 115 -18.42 -42.11 -18.73
CA LEU A 115 -17.53 -42.36 -19.87
C LEU A 115 -17.55 -41.22 -20.89
N VAL A 116 -18.72 -40.66 -21.20
CA VAL A 116 -18.84 -39.49 -22.09
C VAL A 116 -18.12 -38.28 -21.48
N TYR A 117 -18.28 -38.06 -20.18
CA TYR A 117 -17.62 -36.97 -19.47
C TYR A 117 -16.09 -37.13 -19.45
N LEU A 118 -15.59 -38.33 -19.14
CA LEU A 118 -14.15 -38.63 -19.17
C LEU A 118 -13.56 -38.49 -20.59
N SER A 119 -14.33 -38.89 -21.62
CA SER A 119 -13.92 -38.71 -23.02
C SER A 119 -13.83 -37.22 -23.40
N LYS A 120 -14.77 -36.40 -22.91
CA LYS A 120 -14.73 -34.95 -23.06
C LYS A 120 -13.49 -34.34 -22.40
N ILE A 121 -13.19 -34.74 -21.16
CA ILE A 121 -11.97 -34.32 -20.44
C ILE A 121 -10.74 -34.68 -21.27
N TRP A 122 -10.65 -35.92 -21.75
CA TRP A 122 -9.52 -36.36 -22.56
C TRP A 122 -9.37 -35.55 -23.86
N PHE A 123 -10.47 -35.20 -24.53
CA PHE A 123 -10.43 -34.37 -25.74
C PHE A 123 -10.02 -32.92 -25.45
N SER A 124 -10.40 -32.38 -24.28
CA SER A 124 -10.05 -31.01 -23.89
C SER A 124 -8.53 -30.79 -23.80
N TYR A 125 -7.77 -31.82 -23.40
CA TYR A 125 -6.30 -31.73 -23.29
C TYR A 125 -5.60 -31.55 -24.64
N ARG A 126 -6.29 -31.75 -25.76
CA ARG A 126 -5.80 -31.44 -27.11
C ARG A 126 -5.88 -29.95 -27.46
N PHE A 127 -6.43 -29.10 -26.59
CA PHE A 127 -6.71 -27.70 -26.87
C PHE A 127 -5.47 -26.89 -27.28
N PHE A 128 -4.37 -27.01 -26.52
CA PHE A 128 -3.12 -26.27 -26.78
C PHE A 128 -2.33 -26.84 -27.94
N ILE A 129 -2.28 -28.18 -28.06
CA ILE A 129 -1.62 -28.87 -29.19
C ILE A 129 -2.20 -28.41 -30.52
N LYS A 130 -3.53 -28.32 -30.63
CA LYS A 130 -4.22 -27.83 -31.85
C LYS A 130 -3.93 -26.37 -32.19
N ARG A 131 -3.43 -25.58 -31.23
CA ARG A 131 -3.13 -24.15 -31.36
C ARG A 131 -1.64 -23.85 -31.41
N GLY A 132 -0.79 -24.89 -31.40
CA GLY A 132 0.66 -24.72 -31.38
C GLY A 132 1.20 -24.08 -30.10
N LEU A 133 0.46 -24.14 -28.99
CA LEU A 133 0.89 -23.61 -27.69
C LEU A 133 1.58 -24.69 -26.87
N LYS A 134 2.73 -24.35 -26.27
CA LYS A 134 3.39 -25.18 -25.26
C LYS A 134 2.56 -25.24 -23.98
N SER A 135 2.68 -26.33 -23.23
CA SER A 135 1.97 -26.54 -21.96
C SER A 135 2.81 -27.44 -21.05
N PRO A 136 2.83 -27.21 -19.72
CA PRO A 136 3.43 -28.13 -18.78
C PRO A 136 2.71 -29.48 -18.79
N GLN A 137 3.42 -30.53 -18.37
CA GLN A 137 2.85 -31.87 -18.23
C GLN A 137 1.74 -31.85 -17.18
N HIS A 138 0.54 -32.31 -17.58
CA HIS A 138 -0.65 -32.30 -16.75
C HIS A 138 -0.98 -33.70 -16.22
N GLU A 139 -1.57 -33.73 -15.03
CA GLU A 139 -2.18 -34.93 -14.46
C GLU A 139 -3.56 -35.14 -15.09
N PHE A 140 -3.89 -36.40 -15.45
CA PHE A 140 -5.24 -36.70 -15.93
C PHE A 140 -6.28 -36.32 -14.87
N PHE A 141 -7.40 -35.75 -15.30
CA PHE A 141 -8.49 -35.20 -14.46
C PHE A 141 -8.12 -33.92 -13.68
N TYR A 142 -6.93 -33.86 -13.10
CA TYR A 142 -6.49 -32.72 -12.28
C TYR A 142 -5.90 -31.55 -13.07
N GLY A 143 -5.48 -31.79 -14.32
CA GLY A 143 -4.73 -30.82 -15.09
C GLY A 143 -3.42 -30.47 -14.37
N ASN A 144 -3.16 -29.18 -14.23
CA ASN A 144 -2.04 -28.63 -13.47
C ASN A 144 -2.48 -28.01 -12.13
N PHE A 145 -3.73 -28.22 -11.70
CA PHE A 145 -4.29 -27.54 -10.52
C PHE A 145 -3.45 -27.76 -9.26
N ARG A 146 -3.05 -29.01 -9.00
CA ARG A 146 -2.22 -29.36 -7.83
C ARG A 146 -0.84 -28.73 -7.89
N GLN A 147 -0.21 -28.69 -9.07
CA GLN A 147 1.11 -28.08 -9.26
C GLN A 147 1.08 -26.59 -8.94
N ILE A 148 0.07 -25.88 -9.47
CA ILE A 148 -0.13 -24.44 -9.29
C ILE A 148 -0.39 -24.08 -7.82
N HIS A 149 -1.10 -24.93 -7.09
CA HIS A 149 -1.54 -24.62 -5.73
C HIS A 149 -0.69 -25.23 -4.62
N LYS A 150 0.32 -26.06 -4.94
CA LYS A 150 1.13 -26.81 -3.97
C LYS A 150 1.72 -25.93 -2.85
N ASN A 151 2.24 -24.75 -3.21
CA ASN A 151 2.91 -23.83 -2.27
C ASN A 151 2.09 -22.56 -1.98
N LYS A 152 0.81 -22.51 -2.39
CA LYS A 152 -0.03 -21.29 -2.34
C LYS A 152 0.68 -20.05 -2.91
N ASN A 153 1.49 -20.19 -3.95
CA ASN A 153 2.22 -19.10 -4.60
C ASN A 153 2.13 -19.27 -6.12
N TYR A 154 0.94 -18.98 -6.64
CA TYR A 154 0.56 -19.12 -8.04
C TYR A 154 1.53 -18.38 -8.96
N SER A 155 1.91 -17.16 -8.57
CA SER A 155 2.68 -16.25 -9.42
C SER A 155 4.12 -16.69 -9.66
N GLU A 156 4.78 -17.32 -8.67
CA GLU A 156 6.14 -17.86 -8.89
C GLU A 156 6.11 -19.07 -9.82
N MET A 157 5.09 -19.94 -9.69
CA MET A 157 4.93 -21.07 -10.62
C MET A 157 4.74 -20.59 -12.07
N LEU A 158 3.95 -19.52 -12.27
CA LEU A 158 3.85 -18.92 -13.60
C LEU A 158 5.20 -18.39 -14.10
N ARG A 159 5.96 -17.71 -13.23
CA ARG A 159 7.28 -17.17 -13.57
C ARG A 159 8.26 -18.27 -13.99
N GLU A 160 8.24 -19.41 -13.30
CA GLU A 160 9.03 -20.60 -13.65
C GLU A 160 8.63 -21.15 -15.03
N TRP A 161 7.33 -21.33 -15.27
CA TRP A 161 6.83 -21.81 -16.56
C TRP A 161 7.03 -20.84 -17.71
N THR A 162 6.97 -19.53 -17.48
CA THR A 162 7.32 -18.53 -18.49
C THR A 162 8.78 -18.66 -18.92
N LYS A 163 9.70 -18.97 -18.00
CA LYS A 163 11.11 -19.24 -18.33
C LYS A 163 11.27 -20.50 -19.19
N GLU A 164 10.50 -21.55 -18.90
CA GLU A 164 10.60 -22.84 -19.61
C GLU A 164 9.90 -22.85 -20.98
N PHE A 165 8.67 -22.33 -21.04
CA PHE A 165 7.80 -22.42 -22.22
C PHE A 165 7.78 -21.14 -23.07
N GLY A 166 8.35 -20.04 -22.55
CA GLY A 166 8.40 -18.74 -23.21
C GLY A 166 7.24 -17.81 -22.83
N LYS A 167 7.18 -16.63 -23.46
CA LYS A 167 6.27 -15.54 -23.07
C LYS A 167 4.77 -15.83 -23.25
N THR A 168 4.37 -16.88 -23.98
CA THR A 168 2.96 -17.29 -24.12
C THR A 168 2.86 -18.81 -24.18
N TYR A 169 2.07 -19.38 -23.27
CA TYR A 169 1.86 -20.82 -23.13
C TYR A 169 0.47 -21.10 -22.54
N GLY A 170 0.11 -22.37 -22.38
CA GLY A 170 -1.15 -22.78 -21.78
C GLY A 170 -0.97 -23.73 -20.61
N TYR A 171 -1.92 -23.79 -19.68
CA TYR A 171 -2.02 -24.85 -18.68
C TYR A 171 -3.49 -25.24 -18.47
N PHE A 172 -3.74 -26.36 -17.78
CA PHE A 172 -5.10 -26.81 -17.48
C PHE A 172 -5.46 -26.66 -16.01
N GLU A 173 -6.63 -26.10 -15.73
CA GLU A 173 -7.27 -26.11 -14.43
C GLU A 173 -8.36 -27.20 -14.43
N GLY A 174 -8.04 -28.39 -13.92
CA GLY A 174 -8.83 -29.59 -14.22
C GLY A 174 -8.74 -29.91 -15.71
N HIS A 175 -9.82 -29.65 -16.44
CA HIS A 175 -9.88 -29.74 -17.91
C HIS A 175 -10.21 -28.41 -18.59
N LEU A 176 -10.23 -27.31 -17.84
CA LEU A 176 -10.39 -25.95 -18.37
C LEU A 176 -9.03 -25.43 -18.90
N PRO A 177 -8.88 -25.14 -20.19
CA PRO A 177 -7.65 -24.53 -20.71
C PRO A 177 -7.55 -23.06 -20.30
N VAL A 178 -6.40 -22.66 -19.74
CA VAL A 178 -6.04 -21.27 -19.45
C VAL A 178 -4.80 -20.89 -20.27
N ILE A 179 -4.87 -19.80 -21.02
CA ILE A 179 -3.71 -19.24 -21.72
C ILE A 179 -3.02 -18.24 -20.79
N VAL A 180 -1.70 -18.33 -20.65
CA VAL A 180 -0.87 -17.40 -19.89
C VAL A 180 -0.01 -16.61 -20.86
N THR A 181 0.15 -15.31 -20.61
CA THR A 181 1.06 -14.49 -21.40
C THR A 181 1.76 -13.41 -20.56
N SER A 182 3.02 -13.16 -20.89
CA SER A 182 3.83 -12.01 -20.47
C SER A 182 4.24 -11.14 -21.69
N ASP A 183 3.75 -11.48 -22.89
CA ASP A 183 4.00 -10.70 -24.11
C ASP A 183 3.13 -9.43 -24.14
N LEU A 184 3.78 -8.26 -24.11
CA LEU A 184 3.11 -6.96 -24.10
C LEU A 184 2.21 -6.73 -25.32
N GLU A 185 2.53 -7.29 -26.49
CA GLU A 185 1.69 -7.16 -27.68
C GLU A 185 0.41 -7.97 -27.56
N PHE A 186 0.52 -9.21 -27.05
CA PHE A 186 -0.64 -10.05 -26.77
C PHE A 186 -1.55 -9.38 -25.73
N ILE A 187 -0.96 -8.82 -24.67
CA ILE A 187 -1.68 -8.08 -23.64
C ILE A 187 -2.35 -6.83 -24.24
N GLN A 188 -1.69 -6.12 -25.16
CA GLN A 188 -2.28 -4.96 -25.84
C GLN A 188 -3.52 -5.35 -26.66
N GLU A 189 -3.49 -6.48 -27.35
CA GLU A 189 -4.66 -7.03 -28.07
C GLU A 189 -5.82 -7.31 -27.10
N VAL A 190 -5.55 -7.99 -25.98
CA VAL A 190 -6.58 -8.39 -25.01
C VAL A 190 -7.14 -7.20 -24.21
N PHE A 191 -6.28 -6.33 -23.70
CA PHE A 191 -6.64 -5.32 -22.70
C PHE A 191 -7.11 -4.00 -23.32
N ILE A 192 -6.64 -3.69 -24.54
CA ILE A 192 -6.86 -2.39 -25.18
C ILE A 192 -7.62 -2.56 -26.48
N LYS A 193 -7.04 -3.22 -27.50
CA LYS A 193 -7.62 -3.23 -28.86
C LYS A 193 -8.93 -4.00 -28.94
N GLN A 194 -9.00 -5.17 -28.29
CA GLN A 194 -10.15 -6.07 -28.30
C GLN A 194 -10.84 -6.12 -26.93
N SER A 195 -10.75 -5.07 -26.12
CA SER A 195 -11.25 -5.06 -24.74
C SER A 195 -12.75 -5.38 -24.62
N THR A 196 -13.54 -5.13 -25.67
CA THR A 196 -14.96 -5.50 -25.76
C THR A 196 -15.15 -7.02 -25.81
N ASN A 197 -14.32 -7.73 -26.57
CA ASN A 197 -14.30 -9.20 -26.64
C ASN A 197 -13.78 -9.79 -25.32
N PHE A 198 -12.90 -9.10 -24.61
CA PHE A 198 -12.34 -9.54 -23.32
C PHE A 198 -12.98 -8.83 -22.12
N SER A 199 -14.25 -8.46 -22.25
CA SER A 199 -14.96 -7.66 -21.25
C SER A 199 -15.36 -8.44 -19.99
N ALA A 200 -14.83 -9.64 -19.70
CA ALA A 200 -15.15 -10.42 -18.52
C ALA A 200 -13.89 -10.81 -17.74
N ARG A 201 -14.02 -11.04 -16.42
CA ARG A 201 -13.00 -11.72 -15.62
C ARG A 201 -13.16 -13.24 -15.73
N LYS A 202 -12.11 -13.97 -15.38
CA LYS A 202 -12.18 -15.42 -15.17
C LYS A 202 -13.21 -15.72 -14.07
N LYS A 203 -14.08 -16.71 -14.29
CA LYS A 203 -15.09 -17.12 -13.31
C LYS A 203 -14.43 -17.97 -12.22
N GLY A 204 -14.65 -17.62 -10.96
CA GLY A 204 -14.41 -18.51 -9.84
C GLY A 204 -15.57 -19.48 -9.65
N PHE A 205 -15.37 -20.48 -8.80
CA PHE A 205 -16.42 -21.46 -8.51
C PHE A 205 -17.70 -20.82 -7.94
N LEU A 206 -17.55 -19.89 -7.00
CA LEU A 206 -18.68 -19.17 -6.39
C LEU A 206 -19.15 -17.95 -7.19
N SER A 207 -18.59 -17.69 -8.39
CA SER A 207 -19.01 -16.53 -9.18
C SER A 207 -20.47 -16.63 -9.61
N ARG A 208 -21.17 -15.50 -9.63
CA ARG A 208 -22.54 -15.43 -10.14
C ARG A 208 -22.60 -15.67 -11.66
N LYS A 209 -23.82 -15.89 -12.17
CA LYS A 209 -24.06 -15.90 -13.61
C LYS A 209 -23.77 -14.51 -14.21
N ASP A 210 -23.46 -14.49 -15.50
CA ASP A 210 -23.06 -13.25 -16.20
C ASP A 210 -24.20 -12.22 -16.28
N ASP A 211 -25.44 -12.68 -16.19
CA ASP A 211 -26.69 -11.92 -16.25
C ASP A 211 -27.32 -11.64 -14.87
N ASP A 212 -26.66 -12.01 -13.77
CA ASP A 212 -27.21 -11.82 -12.42
C ASP A 212 -27.42 -10.32 -12.08
N PRO A 213 -28.65 -9.90 -11.75
CA PRO A 213 -28.97 -8.50 -11.46
C PRO A 213 -28.34 -7.98 -10.15
N ASN A 214 -27.78 -8.87 -9.33
CA ASN A 214 -27.10 -8.54 -8.06
C ASN A 214 -25.58 -8.65 -8.16
N SER A 215 -25.03 -8.72 -9.36
CA SER A 215 -23.58 -8.76 -9.58
C SER A 215 -22.95 -7.38 -9.36
N ASP A 216 -21.83 -7.35 -8.63
CA ASP A 216 -20.99 -6.17 -8.44
C ASP A 216 -20.19 -5.79 -9.71
N LEU A 217 -19.50 -4.65 -9.69
CA LEU A 217 -18.69 -4.17 -10.83
C LEU A 217 -17.56 -5.15 -11.21
N PHE A 218 -16.95 -5.84 -10.25
CA PHE A 218 -15.82 -6.72 -10.51
C PHE A 218 -16.26 -7.97 -11.29
N GLN A 219 -17.39 -8.57 -10.90
CA GLN A 219 -17.95 -9.78 -11.50
C GLN A 219 -18.82 -9.53 -12.74
N SER A 220 -19.45 -8.36 -12.86
CA SER A 220 -20.29 -8.01 -14.03
C SER A 220 -19.53 -8.15 -15.34
N THR A 221 -20.21 -8.35 -16.47
CA THR A 221 -19.60 -8.54 -17.80
C THR A 221 -20.30 -7.72 -18.89
N LYS A 222 -19.72 -7.65 -20.10
CA LYS A 222 -20.32 -7.05 -21.30
C LYS A 222 -20.87 -5.62 -21.06
N GLY A 223 -22.05 -5.31 -21.59
CA GLY A 223 -22.71 -4.00 -21.46
C GLY A 223 -23.02 -3.61 -20.01
N ARG A 224 -23.34 -4.58 -19.15
CA ARG A 224 -23.63 -4.33 -17.72
C ARG A 224 -22.42 -3.77 -16.99
N TRP A 225 -21.26 -4.41 -17.17
CA TRP A 225 -20.01 -3.87 -16.62
C TRP A 225 -19.70 -2.48 -17.16
N LYS A 226 -19.84 -2.27 -18.48
CA LYS A 226 -19.56 -0.98 -19.11
C LYS A 226 -20.45 0.12 -18.50
N ARG A 227 -21.74 -0.16 -18.34
CA ARG A 227 -22.73 0.73 -17.70
C ARG A 227 -22.31 1.09 -16.28
N MET A 228 -22.08 0.09 -15.42
CA MET A 228 -21.68 0.31 -14.03
C MET A 228 -20.36 1.09 -13.95
N ARG A 229 -19.37 0.75 -14.79
CA ARG A 229 -18.09 1.46 -14.80
C ARG A 229 -18.23 2.94 -15.19
N MET A 230 -19.06 3.24 -16.18
CA MET A 230 -19.31 4.62 -16.60
C MET A 230 -20.01 5.44 -15.50
N ILE A 231 -21.01 4.86 -14.83
CA ILE A 231 -21.73 5.52 -13.72
C ILE A 231 -20.79 5.77 -12.52
N MET A 232 -19.90 4.83 -12.22
CA MET A 232 -19.05 4.89 -11.01
C MET A 232 -17.74 5.66 -11.21
N ASN A 233 -17.20 5.77 -12.42
CA ASN A 233 -15.92 6.49 -12.64
C ASN A 233 -15.90 7.94 -12.08
N PRO A 234 -16.96 8.77 -12.20
CA PRO A 234 -16.98 10.11 -11.64
C PRO A 234 -16.82 10.17 -10.12
N THR A 235 -17.26 9.12 -9.38
CA THR A 235 -17.15 9.07 -7.92
C THR A 235 -15.70 8.88 -7.45
N PHE A 236 -14.82 8.40 -8.33
CA PHE A 236 -13.37 8.27 -8.12
C PHE A 236 -12.55 9.37 -8.83
N SER A 237 -13.17 10.48 -9.19
CA SER A 237 -12.48 11.63 -9.78
C SER A 237 -11.55 12.32 -8.77
N SER A 238 -10.52 13.01 -9.26
CA SER A 238 -9.58 13.72 -8.39
C SER A 238 -10.28 14.78 -7.52
N ALA A 239 -11.34 15.41 -8.03
CA ALA A 239 -12.14 16.36 -7.24
C ALA A 239 -12.83 15.69 -6.05
N LYS A 240 -13.47 14.53 -6.26
CA LYS A 240 -14.12 13.76 -5.17
C LYS A 240 -13.12 13.18 -4.18
N LEU A 241 -11.94 12.77 -4.65
CA LEU A 241 -10.88 12.30 -3.74
C LEU A 241 -10.30 13.41 -2.86
N ARG A 242 -10.23 14.65 -3.36
CA ARG A 242 -9.88 15.81 -2.52
C ARG A 242 -10.90 16.07 -1.42
N GLU A 243 -12.19 15.92 -1.71
CA GLU A 243 -13.26 16.05 -0.70
C GLU A 243 -13.09 15.03 0.44
N LEU A 244 -12.58 13.83 0.15
CA LEU A 244 -12.33 12.77 1.13
C LEU A 244 -10.96 12.89 1.83
N GLY A 245 -10.06 13.73 1.33
CA GLY A 245 -8.70 13.90 1.85
C GLY A 245 -8.62 14.12 3.37
N PRO A 246 -9.42 15.03 3.96
CA PRO A 246 -9.41 15.24 5.41
C PRO A 246 -9.76 13.98 6.22
N ILE A 247 -10.66 13.14 5.72
CA ILE A 247 -11.04 11.88 6.38
C ILE A 247 -9.85 10.92 6.40
N LEU A 248 -9.14 10.79 5.28
CA LEU A 248 -7.95 9.95 5.18
C LEU A 248 -6.82 10.41 6.10
N VAL A 249 -6.61 11.74 6.19
CA VAL A 249 -5.64 12.33 7.11
C VAL A 249 -5.98 12.00 8.55
N ASN A 250 -7.25 12.15 8.95
CA ASN A 250 -7.71 11.82 10.30
C ASN A 250 -7.54 10.33 10.64
N CYS A 251 -7.86 9.43 9.70
CA CYS A 251 -7.62 7.99 9.89
C CYS A 251 -6.11 7.70 10.04
N ALA A 252 -5.25 8.40 9.32
CA ALA A 252 -3.81 8.22 9.42
C ALA A 252 -3.24 8.84 10.72
N ASP A 253 -3.82 9.92 11.24
CA ASP A 253 -3.48 10.45 12.56
C ASP A 253 -3.85 9.47 13.69
N ARG A 254 -5.02 8.83 13.59
CA ARG A 254 -5.41 7.74 14.51
C ARG A 254 -4.42 6.58 14.46
N LEU A 255 -3.91 6.21 13.27
CA LEU A 255 -2.90 5.17 13.14
C LEU A 255 -1.64 5.53 13.94
N ILE A 256 -1.15 6.77 13.81
CA ILE A 256 0.01 7.24 14.57
C ILE A 256 -0.27 7.28 16.07
N ASP A 257 -1.46 7.69 16.50
CA ASP A 257 -1.84 7.67 17.93
C ASP A 257 -1.86 6.24 18.51
N VAL A 258 -2.43 5.28 17.78
CA VAL A 258 -2.43 3.87 18.19
C VAL A 258 -1.01 3.31 18.27
N LEU A 259 -0.17 3.60 17.28
CA LEU A 259 1.23 3.17 17.28
C LEU A 259 2.05 3.84 18.40
N ASN A 260 1.75 5.09 18.75
CA ASN A 260 2.43 5.80 19.85
C ASN A 260 2.19 5.14 21.21
N LYS A 261 1.04 4.49 21.40
CA LYS A 261 0.68 3.78 22.64
C LYS A 261 1.48 2.48 22.83
N GLU A 262 1.99 1.89 21.76
CA GLU A 262 2.86 0.69 21.82
C GLU A 262 4.29 1.04 22.25
N GLY A 263 4.72 2.30 22.04
CA GLY A 263 6.08 2.76 22.34
C GLY A 263 7.13 2.23 21.34
N ASP A 264 8.39 2.20 21.78
CA ASP A 264 9.49 1.62 21.00
C ASP A 264 9.45 0.09 21.12
N ALA A 265 8.82 -0.57 20.15
CA ALA A 265 8.53 -2.00 20.22
C ALA A 265 8.64 -2.71 18.87
N GLU A 266 8.90 -4.02 18.92
CA GLU A 266 8.71 -4.90 17.78
C GLU A 266 7.23 -5.25 17.64
N ILE A 267 6.63 -4.90 16.51
CA ILE A 267 5.20 -5.11 16.25
C ILE A 267 4.95 -5.74 14.88
N ASN A 268 3.81 -6.42 14.73
CA ASN A 268 3.30 -6.87 13.44
C ASN A 268 2.49 -5.75 12.77
N VAL A 269 3.13 -4.91 11.96
CA VAL A 269 2.46 -3.74 11.35
C VAL A 269 1.32 -4.10 10.41
N SER A 270 1.30 -5.31 9.85
CA SER A 270 0.21 -5.76 8.99
C SER A 270 -1.14 -5.74 9.71
N GLU A 271 -1.19 -6.02 11.01
CA GLU A 271 -2.42 -5.99 11.80
C GLU A 271 -2.95 -4.57 11.99
N TYR A 272 -2.06 -3.60 12.23
CA TYR A 272 -2.41 -2.19 12.36
C TYR A 272 -2.87 -1.61 11.02
N PHE A 273 -2.17 -1.94 9.93
CA PHE A 273 -2.54 -1.46 8.59
C PHE A 273 -3.89 -2.02 8.13
N LYS A 274 -4.22 -3.27 8.46
CA LYS A 274 -5.54 -3.86 8.19
C LYS A 274 -6.66 -3.08 8.89
N ARG A 275 -6.44 -2.64 10.13
CA ARG A 275 -7.42 -1.84 10.87
C ARG A 275 -7.52 -0.41 10.33
N PHE A 276 -6.39 0.19 9.99
CA PHE A 276 -6.34 1.51 9.37
C PHE A 276 -7.12 1.57 8.05
N THR A 277 -6.90 0.62 7.14
CA THR A 277 -7.60 0.61 5.84
C THR A 277 -9.08 0.29 5.99
N MET A 278 -9.44 -0.57 6.95
CA MET A 278 -10.85 -0.79 7.28
C MET A 278 -11.51 0.48 7.82
N ASP A 279 -10.86 1.18 8.75
CA ASP A 279 -11.36 2.43 9.31
C ASP A 279 -11.53 3.51 8.22
N SER A 280 -10.53 3.64 7.34
CA SER A 280 -10.56 4.56 6.20
C SER A 280 -11.70 4.28 5.23
N ILE A 281 -11.90 3.02 4.80
CA ILE A 281 -12.99 2.69 3.89
C ILE A 281 -14.36 2.85 4.56
N TRP A 282 -14.49 2.57 5.85
CA TRP A 282 -15.75 2.79 6.58
C TRP A 282 -16.12 4.27 6.69
N ASN A 283 -15.16 5.11 7.05
CA ASN A 283 -15.37 6.55 7.13
C ASN A 283 -15.64 7.17 5.75
N CYS A 284 -14.84 6.83 4.73
CA CYS A 284 -14.99 7.41 3.39
C CYS A 284 -16.21 6.85 2.64
N ALA A 285 -16.44 5.54 2.70
CA ALA A 285 -17.47 4.91 1.89
C ALA A 285 -18.85 4.92 2.54
N PHE A 286 -18.94 4.68 3.85
CA PHE A 286 -20.21 4.53 4.56
C PHE A 286 -20.59 5.75 5.40
N GLY A 287 -19.64 6.68 5.66
CA GLY A 287 -19.86 7.84 6.50
C GLY A 287 -20.16 7.46 7.96
N VAL A 288 -19.61 6.33 8.41
CA VAL A 288 -19.75 5.79 9.76
C VAL A 288 -18.35 5.63 10.35
N ASP A 289 -18.12 6.31 11.47
CA ASP A 289 -16.90 6.12 12.25
C ASP A 289 -17.16 5.05 13.32
N ILE A 290 -16.43 3.94 13.21
CA ILE A 290 -16.54 2.78 14.11
C ILE A 290 -15.24 2.54 14.89
N ASN A 291 -14.31 3.51 14.89
CA ASN A 291 -13.10 3.51 15.70
C ASN A 291 -12.30 2.19 15.67
N MET A 292 -12.27 1.52 14.51
CA MET A 292 -11.68 0.17 14.34
C MET A 292 -10.20 0.07 14.66
N GLN A 293 -9.49 1.20 14.69
CA GLN A 293 -8.09 1.23 15.06
C GLN A 293 -7.90 1.13 16.59
N TYR A 294 -8.80 1.73 17.37
CA TYR A 294 -8.79 1.68 18.83
C TYR A 294 -9.42 0.38 19.37
N GLU A 295 -10.55 -0.04 18.77
CA GLU A 295 -11.29 -1.22 19.20
C GLU A 295 -10.75 -2.49 18.53
N LYS A 296 -10.01 -3.30 19.29
CA LYS A 296 -9.39 -4.54 18.77
C LYS A 296 -10.44 -5.60 18.39
N GLU A 297 -11.60 -5.59 19.03
CA GLU A 297 -12.67 -6.56 18.87
C GLU A 297 -13.86 -5.92 18.13
N ASN A 298 -13.80 -5.95 16.80
CA ASN A 298 -14.87 -5.43 15.95
C ASN A 298 -15.41 -6.51 15.02
N ASP A 299 -16.74 -6.70 15.02
CA ASP A 299 -17.42 -7.74 14.22
C ASP A 299 -17.22 -7.57 12.71
N TYR A 300 -17.22 -6.33 12.19
CA TYR A 300 -17.02 -6.11 10.76
C TYR A 300 -15.59 -6.46 10.33
N PHE A 301 -14.61 -6.14 11.18
CA PHE A 301 -13.22 -6.50 10.95
C PHE A 301 -13.03 -8.03 10.96
N SER A 302 -13.53 -8.72 11.99
CA SER A 302 -13.40 -10.18 12.12
C SER A 302 -14.09 -10.90 10.96
N LYS A 303 -15.26 -10.45 10.52
CA LYS A 303 -15.98 -11.04 9.37
C LYS A 303 -15.25 -10.82 8.05
N CYS A 304 -14.62 -9.67 7.83
CA CYS A 304 -13.79 -9.45 6.64
C CYS A 304 -12.55 -10.36 6.63
N GLU A 305 -11.86 -10.49 7.76
CA GLU A 305 -10.76 -11.46 7.94
C GLU A 305 -11.19 -12.90 7.60
N GLU A 306 -12.36 -13.33 8.10
CA GLU A 306 -12.91 -14.65 7.81
C GLU A 306 -13.22 -14.84 6.31
N VAL A 307 -13.73 -13.82 5.61
CA VAL A 307 -13.94 -13.87 4.14
C VAL A 307 -12.61 -14.10 3.41
N PHE A 308 -11.55 -13.36 3.75
CA PHE A 308 -10.25 -13.51 3.11
C PHE A 308 -9.60 -14.86 3.43
N LYS A 309 -9.68 -15.35 4.68
CA LYS A 309 -9.21 -16.69 5.07
C LYS A 309 -9.97 -17.83 4.38
N PHE A 310 -11.27 -17.67 4.16
CA PHE A 310 -12.06 -18.61 3.37
C PHE A 310 -11.65 -18.62 1.89
N SER A 311 -11.20 -17.46 1.37
CA SER A 311 -10.76 -17.34 -0.02
C SER A 311 -9.34 -17.89 -0.27
N SER A 312 -8.42 -17.77 0.70
CA SER A 312 -7.01 -18.20 0.57
C SER A 312 -6.80 -19.68 0.86
N ASN A 313 -7.72 -20.31 1.61
CA ASN A 313 -7.71 -21.75 1.79
C ASN A 313 -8.53 -22.41 0.68
N LEU A 314 -7.92 -23.36 -0.02
CA LEU A 314 -8.62 -24.19 -1.00
C LEU A 314 -9.55 -25.14 -0.25
N ILE A 315 -10.83 -24.82 -0.20
CA ILE A 315 -11.85 -25.66 0.43
C ILE A 315 -12.41 -26.62 -0.64
N THR A 316 -12.86 -27.80 -0.23
CA THR A 316 -13.50 -28.85 -1.06
C THR A 316 -14.45 -28.32 -2.16
N PRO A 317 -15.29 -27.29 -1.96
CA PRO A 317 -16.13 -26.74 -3.02
C PRO A 317 -15.35 -26.07 -4.16
N GLN A 318 -14.23 -25.40 -3.88
CA GLN A 318 -13.38 -24.79 -4.94
C GLN A 318 -12.76 -25.86 -5.82
N TYR A 319 -12.32 -26.98 -5.23
CA TYR A 319 -11.88 -28.17 -5.97
C TYR A 319 -13.00 -28.70 -6.86
N MET A 320 -14.21 -28.92 -6.32
CA MET A 320 -15.37 -29.36 -7.11
C MET A 320 -15.69 -28.40 -8.26
N GLY A 321 -15.50 -27.11 -8.03
CA GLY A 321 -15.73 -26.08 -9.03
C GLY A 321 -14.80 -26.06 -10.21
N VAL A 322 -13.57 -26.50 -10.03
CA VAL A 322 -12.58 -26.60 -11.11
C VAL A 322 -12.85 -27.88 -11.92
N TYR A 323 -13.10 -29.00 -11.24
CA TYR A 323 -13.29 -30.31 -11.87
C TYR A 323 -14.66 -30.53 -12.49
N PHE A 324 -15.69 -29.83 -12.01
CA PHE A 324 -17.08 -29.97 -12.46
C PHE A 324 -17.68 -28.59 -12.78
N HIS A 325 -16.89 -27.73 -13.44
CA HIS A 325 -17.31 -26.36 -13.75
C HIS A 325 -18.57 -26.29 -14.62
N GLU A 326 -18.85 -27.31 -15.45
CA GLU A 326 -20.08 -27.40 -16.24
C GLU A 326 -21.32 -27.70 -15.40
N PHE A 327 -21.15 -28.38 -14.27
CA PHE A 327 -22.21 -28.69 -13.32
C PHE A 327 -22.30 -27.67 -12.17
N LYS A 328 -21.54 -26.57 -12.26
CA LYS A 328 -21.47 -25.55 -11.21
C LYS A 328 -22.84 -25.10 -10.72
N GLU A 329 -23.81 -24.85 -11.61
CA GLU A 329 -25.15 -24.41 -11.22
C GLU A 329 -25.88 -25.45 -10.37
N LEU A 330 -25.77 -26.73 -10.74
CA LEU A 330 -26.33 -27.84 -9.98
C LEU A 330 -25.62 -27.98 -8.62
N ILE A 331 -24.29 -27.85 -8.59
CA ILE A 331 -23.52 -27.94 -7.35
C ILE A 331 -23.86 -26.77 -6.42
N LEU A 332 -23.96 -25.54 -6.94
CA LEU A 332 -24.37 -24.37 -6.17
C LEU A 332 -25.81 -24.52 -5.63
N LEU A 333 -26.72 -25.09 -6.43
CA LEU A 333 -28.07 -25.41 -5.98
C LEU A 333 -28.05 -26.42 -4.82
N VAL A 334 -27.33 -27.53 -4.96
CA VAL A 334 -27.19 -28.54 -3.90
C VAL A 334 -26.54 -27.95 -2.65
N LEU A 335 -25.48 -27.16 -2.80
CA LEU A 335 -24.85 -26.45 -1.69
C LEU A 335 -25.83 -25.50 -1.00
N SER A 336 -26.64 -24.76 -1.76
CA SER A 336 -27.65 -23.86 -1.21
C SER A 336 -28.73 -24.63 -0.42
N LEU A 337 -29.18 -25.78 -0.91
CA LEU A 337 -30.12 -26.66 -0.20
C LEU A 337 -29.52 -27.21 1.08
N ILE A 338 -28.26 -27.68 1.05
CA ILE A 338 -27.53 -28.12 2.24
C ILE A 338 -27.39 -26.98 3.24
N MET A 339 -27.12 -25.75 2.78
CA MET A 339 -27.03 -24.57 3.64
C MET A 339 -28.37 -24.21 4.28
N ILE A 340 -29.48 -24.31 3.54
CA ILE A 340 -30.84 -24.10 4.08
C ILE A 340 -31.19 -25.18 5.11
N LEU A 341 -30.85 -26.44 4.84
CA LEU A 341 -31.04 -27.54 5.79
C LEU A 341 -30.21 -27.31 7.06
N LYS A 342 -28.96 -26.84 6.92
CA LYS A 342 -28.09 -26.50 8.05
C LYS A 342 -28.54 -25.25 8.78
N SER A 343 -29.14 -24.25 8.12
CA SER A 343 -29.59 -23.01 8.76
C SER A 343 -30.77 -23.23 9.70
N ARG A 344 -31.46 -24.37 9.61
CA ARG A 344 -32.45 -24.81 10.61
C ARG A 344 -31.82 -25.22 11.94
N PHE A 345 -30.52 -25.54 11.95
CA PHE A 345 -29.79 -26.02 13.12
C PHE A 345 -28.65 -25.09 13.57
N VAL A 346 -28.23 -24.14 12.74
CA VAL A 346 -27.13 -23.18 13.00
C VAL A 346 -27.50 -21.81 12.45
N ASP A 347 -27.25 -20.75 13.24
CA ASP A 347 -27.50 -19.36 12.84
C ASP A 347 -26.80 -19.02 11.50
N HIS A 348 -27.56 -18.62 10.49
CA HIS A 348 -27.07 -18.33 9.13
C HIS A 348 -25.97 -17.26 9.13
N ASN A 349 -26.03 -16.33 10.08
CA ASN A 349 -25.05 -15.26 10.28
C ASN A 349 -23.66 -15.76 10.70
N LYS A 350 -23.56 -16.96 11.26
CA LYS A 350 -22.30 -17.62 11.62
C LYS A 350 -21.77 -18.55 10.53
N LEU A 351 -22.62 -18.99 9.60
CA LEU A 351 -22.25 -20.01 8.61
C LEU A 351 -21.45 -19.45 7.43
N LEU A 352 -21.73 -18.20 7.00
CA LEU A 352 -21.06 -17.55 5.87
C LEU A 352 -20.84 -16.04 6.10
N PRO A 353 -19.59 -15.63 6.42
CA PRO A 353 -19.24 -14.24 6.77
C PRO A 353 -19.62 -13.21 5.70
N TYR A 354 -19.54 -13.60 4.42
CA TYR A 354 -19.91 -12.75 3.29
C TYR A 354 -21.41 -12.36 3.30
N PHE A 355 -22.29 -13.30 3.62
CA PHE A 355 -23.73 -13.03 3.64
C PHE A 355 -24.09 -12.11 4.81
N TRP A 356 -23.45 -12.29 5.97
CA TRP A 356 -23.62 -11.38 7.10
C TRP A 356 -23.25 -9.94 6.74
N LEU A 357 -22.05 -9.74 6.17
CA LEU A 357 -21.57 -8.41 5.72
C LEU A 357 -22.54 -7.79 4.73
N ARG A 358 -23.00 -8.57 3.75
CA ARG A 358 -23.94 -8.11 2.73
C ARG A 358 -25.27 -7.66 3.34
N THR A 359 -25.82 -8.42 4.28
CA THR A 359 -27.08 -8.06 4.95
C THR A 359 -26.94 -6.72 5.69
N ARG A 360 -25.85 -6.52 6.44
CA ARG A 360 -25.59 -5.26 7.17
C ARG A 360 -25.40 -4.07 6.25
N VAL A 361 -24.62 -4.24 5.18
CA VAL A 361 -24.46 -3.19 4.15
C VAL A 361 -25.80 -2.88 3.49
N GLY A 362 -26.62 -3.90 3.19
CA GLY A 362 -27.95 -3.72 2.64
C GLY A 362 -28.90 -2.95 3.56
N GLU A 363 -28.84 -3.19 4.87
CA GLU A 363 -29.58 -2.41 5.87
C GLU A 363 -29.15 -0.94 5.88
N LEU A 364 -27.85 -0.65 5.78
CA LEU A 364 -27.34 0.72 5.71
C LEU A 364 -27.83 1.44 4.45
N VAL A 365 -27.77 0.79 3.28
CA VAL A 365 -28.25 1.36 2.02
C VAL A 365 -29.75 1.64 2.09
N ARG A 366 -30.55 0.68 2.59
CA ARG A 366 -32.01 0.88 2.73
C ARG A 366 -32.34 2.06 3.63
N LYS A 367 -31.69 2.16 4.81
CA LYS A 367 -31.88 3.31 5.71
C LYS A 367 -31.58 4.65 5.04
N ARG A 368 -30.55 4.74 4.19
CA ARG A 368 -30.20 5.96 3.44
C ARG A 368 -31.20 6.29 2.32
N VAL A 369 -31.77 5.27 1.68
CA VAL A 369 -32.80 5.45 0.65
C VAL A 369 -34.13 5.90 1.26
N ASP A 370 -34.49 5.33 2.41
CA ASP A 370 -35.80 5.56 3.05
C ASP A 370 -35.84 6.85 3.89
N GLN A 371 -34.69 7.32 4.41
CA GLN A 371 -34.61 8.47 5.32
C GLN A 371 -33.76 9.62 4.75
N ASP A 372 -34.44 10.65 4.25
CA ASP A 372 -33.79 11.81 3.61
C ASP A 372 -32.89 12.62 4.57
N CYS A 373 -33.22 12.61 5.86
CA CYS A 373 -32.42 13.26 6.91
C CYS A 373 -31.05 12.59 7.16
N LEU A 374 -30.83 11.37 6.66
CA LEU A 374 -29.57 10.64 6.82
C LEU A 374 -28.62 10.80 5.62
N LYS A 375 -28.93 11.66 4.65
CA LYS A 375 -28.00 11.94 3.54
C LYS A 375 -26.71 12.57 4.06
N LYS A 376 -25.56 11.98 3.69
CA LYS A 376 -24.22 12.50 4.01
C LYS A 376 -23.38 12.51 2.73
N LYS A 377 -22.31 13.32 2.74
CA LYS A 377 -21.33 13.33 1.66
C LYS A 377 -20.37 12.15 1.82
N ASP A 378 -20.78 10.97 1.36
CA ASP A 378 -20.03 9.71 1.38
C ASP A 378 -20.21 8.93 0.06
N TYR A 379 -19.51 7.80 -0.14
CA TYR A 379 -19.68 7.03 -1.38
C TYR A 379 -21.07 6.40 -1.53
N ILE A 380 -21.79 6.07 -0.46
CA ILE A 380 -23.17 5.57 -0.59
C ILE A 380 -23.99 6.62 -1.34
N GLN A 381 -23.94 7.87 -0.87
CA GLN A 381 -24.69 8.95 -1.49
C GLN A 381 -24.20 9.24 -2.91
N LEU A 382 -22.88 9.25 -3.13
CA LEU A 382 -22.32 9.41 -4.48
C LEU A 382 -22.79 8.33 -5.45
N LEU A 383 -22.93 7.06 -5.00
CA LEU A 383 -23.40 5.96 -5.84
C LEU A 383 -24.91 5.98 -6.07
N LEU A 384 -25.69 6.44 -5.07
CA LEU A 384 -27.14 6.63 -5.20
C LEU A 384 -27.48 7.78 -6.15
N ASP A 385 -26.71 8.87 -6.09
CA ASP A 385 -26.89 10.06 -6.92
C ASP A 385 -26.30 9.89 -8.33
N ALA A 386 -25.40 8.94 -8.52
CA ALA A 386 -24.73 8.73 -9.80
C ALA A 386 -25.72 8.27 -10.88
N SER A 387 -25.82 9.08 -11.93
CA SER A 387 -26.53 8.76 -13.17
C SER A 387 -25.62 8.94 -14.38
N ALA A 388 -25.86 8.18 -15.45
CA ALA A 388 -25.09 8.26 -16.70
C ALA A 388 -25.77 9.17 -17.74
N ASP A 389 -25.07 10.22 -18.17
CA ASP A 389 -25.41 11.02 -19.35
C ASP A 389 -24.89 10.33 -20.61
N PHE A 390 -25.80 9.69 -21.35
CA PHE A 390 -25.52 9.18 -22.69
C PHE A 390 -25.83 10.26 -23.72
N ASN A 391 -24.84 11.06 -24.10
CA ASN A 391 -24.95 11.90 -25.31
C ASN A 391 -24.83 11.00 -26.56
N SER A 392 -25.82 11.09 -27.42
CA SER A 392 -26.00 10.34 -28.66
C SER A 392 -24.88 10.59 -29.67
N GLU A 393 -24.27 9.50 -30.20
CA GLU A 393 -23.74 9.40 -31.59
C GLU A 393 -23.11 8.03 -31.94
N ARG A 394 -23.00 7.08 -31.01
CA ARG A 394 -22.62 5.69 -31.34
C ARG A 394 -23.79 4.76 -31.12
N SER A 395 -24.49 4.46 -32.22
CA SER A 395 -25.53 3.43 -32.32
C SER A 395 -25.01 2.09 -31.80
N PHE A 396 -25.37 1.75 -30.57
CA PHE A 396 -25.32 0.40 -30.04
C PHE A 396 -26.73 0.07 -29.56
N ASP A 397 -27.36 -0.93 -30.17
CA ASP A 397 -28.70 -1.44 -29.85
C ASP A 397 -28.78 -1.95 -28.40
N TYR A 398 -29.02 -1.04 -27.45
CA TYR A 398 -29.39 -1.39 -26.08
C TYR A 398 -30.51 -0.45 -25.62
N ALA A 399 -31.75 -0.79 -26.00
CA ALA A 399 -32.95 0.01 -25.74
C ALA A 399 -33.41 0.11 -24.26
N GLU A 400 -32.70 -0.48 -23.28
CA GLU A 400 -33.18 -0.52 -21.88
C GLU A 400 -32.09 -0.34 -20.81
N ILE A 401 -31.02 0.39 -21.09
CA ILE A 401 -30.00 0.66 -20.04
C ILE A 401 -30.52 1.73 -19.07
N LYS A 402 -31.01 1.31 -17.89
CA LYS A 402 -31.28 2.21 -16.75
C LYS A 402 -30.05 3.08 -16.47
N LYS A 403 -30.24 4.40 -16.49
CA LYS A 403 -29.20 5.42 -16.30
C LYS A 403 -28.64 5.47 -14.86
N VAL A 404 -29.22 4.73 -13.91
CA VAL A 404 -28.89 4.77 -12.48
C VAL A 404 -28.57 3.37 -11.96
N LEU A 405 -27.79 3.26 -10.88
CA LEU A 405 -27.59 2.00 -10.16
C LEU A 405 -28.82 1.64 -9.34
N SER A 406 -29.25 0.38 -9.35
CA SER A 406 -30.29 -0.07 -8.43
C SER A 406 -29.75 -0.16 -6.98
N PRO A 407 -30.59 -0.05 -5.94
CA PRO A 407 -30.14 -0.20 -4.55
C PRO A 407 -29.38 -1.51 -4.28
N LYS A 408 -29.77 -2.62 -4.94
CA LYS A 408 -29.07 -3.90 -4.85
C LYS A 408 -27.69 -3.88 -5.51
N GLU A 409 -27.53 -3.12 -6.61
CA GLU A 409 -26.23 -2.90 -7.23
C GLU A 409 -25.34 -2.01 -6.36
N VAL A 410 -25.91 -0.98 -5.71
CA VAL A 410 -25.18 -0.16 -4.74
C VAL A 410 -24.69 -1.01 -3.56
N GLU A 411 -25.57 -1.82 -2.97
CA GLU A 411 -25.22 -2.78 -1.92
C GLU A 411 -24.06 -3.70 -2.34
N ALA A 412 -24.16 -4.33 -3.51
CA ALA A 412 -23.13 -5.25 -4.00
C ALA A 412 -21.77 -4.56 -4.23
N ASN A 413 -21.77 -3.32 -4.75
CA ASN A 413 -20.53 -2.57 -4.95
C ASN A 413 -19.92 -2.06 -3.65
N LEU A 414 -20.71 -1.70 -2.65
CA LEU A 414 -20.20 -1.28 -1.33
C LEU A 414 -19.50 -2.43 -0.61
N VAL A 415 -20.05 -3.65 -0.67
CA VAL A 415 -19.38 -4.85 -0.16
C VAL A 415 -18.06 -5.09 -0.90
N LEU A 416 -18.06 -4.94 -2.24
CA LEU A 416 -16.84 -5.03 -3.04
C LEU A 416 -15.79 -3.98 -2.63
N PHE A 417 -16.18 -2.73 -2.43
CA PHE A 417 -15.26 -1.64 -2.07
C PHE A 417 -14.66 -1.83 -0.69
N MET A 418 -15.45 -2.28 0.27
CA MET A 418 -14.98 -2.66 1.60
C MET A 418 -13.92 -3.76 1.53
N LEU A 419 -14.20 -4.88 0.83
CA LEU A 419 -13.25 -5.97 0.70
C LEU A 419 -11.99 -5.56 -0.09
N ALA A 420 -12.15 -4.78 -1.16
CA ALA A 420 -11.03 -4.33 -1.99
C ALA A 420 -10.11 -3.35 -1.26
N GLY A 421 -10.67 -2.33 -0.59
CA GLY A 421 -9.90 -1.31 0.15
C GLY A 421 -9.21 -1.86 1.39
N TYR A 422 -9.80 -2.88 2.02
CA TYR A 422 -9.28 -3.51 3.23
C TYR A 422 -7.92 -4.21 3.03
N GLU A 423 -7.87 -5.27 2.23
CA GLU A 423 -6.70 -6.16 2.20
C GLU A 423 -5.59 -5.63 1.27
N THR A 424 -5.95 -4.92 0.18
CA THR A 424 -4.96 -4.52 -0.83
C THR A 424 -4.06 -3.39 -0.35
N THR A 425 -4.62 -2.29 0.19
CA THR A 425 -3.82 -1.17 0.69
C THR A 425 -3.00 -1.58 1.92
N SER A 426 -3.56 -2.41 2.82
CA SER A 426 -2.85 -2.85 4.03
C SER A 426 -1.66 -3.75 3.70
N THR A 427 -1.79 -4.58 2.67
CA THR A 427 -0.69 -5.38 2.12
C THR A 427 0.38 -4.48 1.48
N ALA A 428 -0.02 -3.45 0.72
CA ALA A 428 0.92 -2.49 0.13
C ALA A 428 1.72 -1.72 1.20
N LEU A 429 1.06 -1.28 2.27
CA LEU A 429 1.71 -0.66 3.43
C LEU A 429 2.68 -1.64 4.12
N SER A 430 2.27 -2.89 4.30
CA SER A 430 3.11 -3.94 4.89
C SER A 430 4.40 -4.16 4.10
N TYR A 431 4.29 -4.30 2.77
CA TYR A 431 5.46 -4.41 1.90
C TYR A 431 6.33 -3.14 1.93
N SER A 432 5.71 -1.96 1.92
CA SER A 432 6.42 -0.69 2.04
C SER A 432 7.24 -0.63 3.34
N SER A 433 6.64 -0.97 4.48
CA SER A 433 7.33 -1.02 5.77
C SER A 433 8.46 -2.05 5.81
N HIS A 434 8.27 -3.23 5.20
CA HIS A 434 9.35 -4.21 5.07
C HIS A 434 10.55 -3.67 4.27
N VAL A 435 10.28 -3.01 3.14
CA VAL A 435 11.32 -2.37 2.33
C VAL A 435 12.01 -1.27 3.12
N LEU A 436 11.27 -0.37 3.78
CA LEU A 436 11.86 0.71 4.57
C LEU A 436 12.76 0.19 5.70
N ALA A 437 12.37 -0.93 6.33
CA ALA A 437 13.18 -1.59 7.36
C ALA A 437 14.49 -2.16 6.79
N THR A 438 14.44 -2.72 5.58
CA THR A 438 15.57 -3.44 4.96
C THR A 438 16.46 -2.54 4.10
N HIS A 439 15.99 -1.36 3.70
CA HIS A 439 16.68 -0.37 2.87
C HIS A 439 16.71 1.00 3.58
N PRO A 440 17.57 1.17 4.61
CA PRO A 440 17.61 2.38 5.43
C PRO A 440 17.99 3.64 4.65
N ASP A 441 18.78 3.50 3.58
CA ASP A 441 19.14 4.57 2.66
C ASP A 441 17.93 5.12 1.90
N GLU A 442 17.05 4.23 1.44
CA GLU A 442 15.78 4.59 0.80
C GLU A 442 14.83 5.28 1.79
N GLN A 443 14.77 4.79 3.03
CA GLN A 443 14.01 5.43 4.10
C GLN A 443 14.52 6.85 4.41
N LEU A 444 15.84 7.05 4.46
CA LEU A 444 16.44 8.37 4.67
C LEU A 444 16.16 9.33 3.53
N ARG A 445 16.23 8.87 2.27
CA ARG A 445 15.90 9.71 1.10
C ARG A 445 14.44 10.16 1.11
N LEU A 446 13.52 9.27 1.43
CA LEU A 446 12.10 9.62 1.59
C LEU A 446 11.89 10.62 2.71
N HIS A 447 12.52 10.39 3.87
CA HIS A 447 12.45 11.32 5.00
C HIS A 447 12.97 12.71 4.61
N ASP A 448 14.10 12.80 3.90
CA ASP A 448 14.66 14.07 3.42
C ASP A 448 13.72 14.79 2.44
N GLU A 449 13.11 14.07 1.48
CA GLU A 449 12.11 14.64 0.57
C GLU A 449 10.90 15.18 1.35
N ILE A 450 10.31 14.36 2.20
CA ILE A 450 9.10 14.71 2.97
C ILE A 450 9.38 15.88 3.90
N SER A 451 10.50 15.85 4.63
CA SER A 451 10.91 16.94 5.53
C SER A 451 11.16 18.25 4.79
N SER A 452 11.63 18.20 3.54
CA SER A 452 11.86 19.40 2.74
C SER A 452 10.56 20.12 2.34
N VAL A 453 9.47 19.39 2.20
CA VAL A 453 8.15 19.92 1.81
C VAL A 453 7.33 20.35 3.04
N PHE A 454 7.27 19.52 4.08
CA PHE A 454 6.38 19.77 5.22
C PHE A 454 7.09 20.34 6.45
N GLY A 455 8.41 20.23 6.54
CA GLY A 455 9.14 20.49 7.79
C GLY A 455 8.52 19.69 8.94
N ASN A 456 8.17 20.37 10.03
CA ASN A 456 7.46 19.79 11.18
C ASN A 456 5.97 20.01 11.21
N ASP A 457 5.44 20.74 10.23
CA ASP A 457 4.03 21.07 10.22
C ASP A 457 3.24 19.94 9.53
N LEU A 458 2.93 18.90 10.30
CA LEU A 458 2.15 17.76 9.83
C LEU A 458 0.71 18.14 9.45
N SER A 459 0.24 19.34 9.81
CA SER A 459 -1.08 19.85 9.40
C SER A 459 -1.16 20.19 7.91
N LEU A 460 0.01 20.39 7.26
CA LEU A 460 0.11 20.63 5.83
C LEU A 460 -0.17 19.39 4.99
N ILE A 461 -0.18 18.19 5.60
CA ILE A 461 -0.43 16.93 4.91
C ILE A 461 -1.89 16.88 4.46
N ASN A 462 -2.08 16.83 3.15
CA ASN A 462 -3.37 16.67 2.50
C ASN A 462 -3.24 15.86 1.20
N SER A 463 -4.38 15.53 0.58
CA SER A 463 -4.45 14.69 -0.63
C SER A 463 -3.66 15.22 -1.82
N ASP A 464 -3.51 16.54 -1.97
CA ASP A 464 -2.77 17.14 -3.09
C ASP A 464 -1.27 17.20 -2.78
N SER A 465 -0.91 17.64 -1.58
CA SER A 465 0.49 17.77 -1.16
C SER A 465 1.29 16.46 -1.27
N VAL A 466 0.68 15.31 -0.94
CA VAL A 466 1.37 14.01 -1.03
C VAL A 466 1.56 13.53 -2.47
N GLN A 467 0.81 14.08 -3.43
CA GLN A 467 0.97 13.73 -4.84
C GLN A 467 2.16 14.44 -5.49
N GLU A 468 2.60 15.57 -4.92
CA GLU A 468 3.77 16.34 -5.39
C GLU A 468 5.12 15.70 -5.00
N LEU A 469 5.11 14.71 -4.08
CA LEU A 469 6.29 13.98 -3.65
C LEU A 469 6.75 12.98 -4.73
N LYS A 470 7.74 13.38 -5.53
CA LYS A 470 8.23 12.62 -6.69
C LYS A 470 8.89 11.31 -6.27
N TYR A 471 9.78 11.34 -5.28
CA TYR A 471 10.49 10.16 -4.80
C TYR A 471 9.56 9.19 -4.09
N LEU A 472 8.61 9.70 -3.29
CA LEU A 472 7.55 8.86 -2.72
C LEU A 472 6.73 8.13 -3.79
N ASP A 473 6.39 8.80 -4.90
CA ASP A 473 5.70 8.17 -6.03
C ASP A 473 6.52 7.04 -6.66
N TRP A 474 7.82 7.27 -6.87
CA TRP A 474 8.74 6.25 -7.37
C TRP A 474 8.89 5.08 -6.41
N PHE A 475 9.05 5.35 -5.12
CA PHE A 475 9.13 4.32 -4.08
C PHE A 475 7.88 3.44 -4.07
N VAL A 476 6.69 4.06 -4.03
CA VAL A 476 5.42 3.31 -4.02
C VAL A 476 5.27 2.46 -5.29
N LYS A 477 5.62 3.00 -6.46
CA LYS A 477 5.60 2.24 -7.71
C LYS A 477 6.57 1.07 -7.69
N GLU A 478 7.77 1.25 -7.13
CA GLU A 478 8.76 0.18 -7.05
C GLU A 478 8.33 -0.91 -6.06
N VAL A 479 7.74 -0.55 -4.92
CA VAL A 479 7.12 -1.52 -3.99
C VAL A 479 6.06 -2.35 -4.70
N LEU A 480 5.17 -1.72 -5.47
CA LEU A 480 4.11 -2.41 -6.20
C LEU A 480 4.62 -3.20 -7.42
N ARG A 481 5.76 -2.82 -8.00
CA ARG A 481 6.44 -3.60 -9.03
C ARG A 481 7.05 -4.86 -8.43
N TYR A 482 7.82 -4.69 -7.36
CA TYR A 482 8.60 -5.73 -6.70
C TYR A 482 7.71 -6.73 -5.93
N TYR A 483 6.63 -6.23 -5.32
CA TYR A 483 5.61 -7.02 -4.61
C TYR A 483 4.22 -6.81 -5.20
N PRO A 484 3.93 -7.38 -6.38
CA PRO A 484 2.63 -7.20 -7.01
C PRO A 484 1.54 -7.99 -6.28
N ILE A 485 0.46 -7.28 -5.92
CA ILE A 485 -0.57 -7.78 -4.99
C ILE A 485 -1.67 -8.54 -5.74
N GLY A 486 -2.14 -8.00 -6.87
CA GLY A 486 -3.35 -8.44 -7.56
C GLY A 486 -3.12 -9.37 -8.77
N ASN A 487 -2.15 -10.27 -8.75
CA ASN A 487 -1.75 -11.05 -9.93
C ASN A 487 -2.90 -11.93 -10.48
N SER A 488 -3.56 -12.69 -9.60
CA SER A 488 -4.65 -13.61 -9.99
C SER A 488 -5.90 -12.88 -10.53
N VAL A 489 -6.13 -11.63 -10.09
CA VAL A 489 -7.33 -10.88 -10.49
C VAL A 489 -7.19 -10.21 -11.86
N VAL A 490 -5.97 -10.02 -12.39
CA VAL A 490 -5.72 -9.32 -13.67
C VAL A 490 -6.28 -10.05 -14.89
N ALA A 491 -6.52 -11.37 -14.79
CA ALA A 491 -7.00 -12.21 -15.88
C ALA A 491 -8.27 -11.71 -16.59
N ARG A 492 -8.41 -12.06 -17.87
CA ARG A 492 -9.55 -11.75 -18.73
C ARG A 492 -10.20 -13.04 -19.23
N ARG A 493 -11.48 -13.00 -19.55
CA ARG A 493 -12.19 -14.10 -20.20
C ARG A 493 -12.76 -13.62 -21.53
N CYS A 494 -12.55 -14.43 -22.56
CA CYS A 494 -13.10 -14.17 -23.89
C CYS A 494 -14.63 -14.31 -23.87
N THR A 495 -15.34 -13.26 -24.25
CA THR A 495 -16.81 -13.21 -24.34
C THR A 495 -17.32 -13.37 -25.77
N LYS A 496 -16.43 -13.21 -26.77
CA LYS A 496 -16.72 -13.37 -28.19
C LYS A 496 -15.50 -13.96 -28.88
N LYS A 497 -15.70 -15.07 -29.62
CA LYS A 497 -14.65 -15.76 -30.36
C LYS A 497 -13.84 -14.77 -31.21
N THR A 498 -12.51 -14.86 -31.13
CA THR A 498 -11.59 -13.97 -31.85
C THR A 498 -10.25 -14.67 -32.10
N THR A 499 -9.31 -13.97 -32.73
CA THR A 499 -7.95 -14.42 -32.99
C THR A 499 -6.95 -13.39 -32.46
N ILE A 500 -5.87 -13.85 -31.85
CA ILE A 500 -4.76 -13.00 -31.37
C ILE A 500 -3.44 -13.63 -31.83
N LYS A 501 -2.63 -12.86 -32.57
CA LYS A 501 -1.32 -13.31 -33.10
C LYS A 501 -1.39 -14.71 -33.75
N GLY A 502 -2.44 -14.98 -34.54
CA GLY A 502 -2.67 -16.27 -35.22
C GLY A 502 -3.28 -17.38 -34.36
N ILE A 503 -3.48 -17.15 -33.05
CA ILE A 503 -4.09 -18.12 -32.13
C ILE A 503 -5.60 -17.88 -32.07
N ASP A 504 -6.39 -18.91 -32.40
CA ASP A 504 -7.85 -18.89 -32.22
C ASP A 504 -8.22 -18.93 -30.73
N ILE A 505 -9.00 -17.97 -30.28
CA ILE A 505 -9.46 -17.82 -28.89
C ILE A 505 -10.98 -18.03 -28.83
N PRO A 506 -11.44 -19.23 -28.45
CA PRO A 506 -12.86 -19.51 -28.25
C PRO A 506 -13.49 -18.67 -27.14
N VAL A 507 -14.82 -18.58 -27.18
CA VAL A 507 -15.61 -18.04 -26.08
C VAL A 507 -15.30 -18.82 -24.79
N ASP A 508 -15.33 -18.11 -23.67
CA ASP A 508 -15.06 -18.59 -22.32
C ASP A 508 -13.60 -18.98 -22.00
N THR A 509 -12.68 -18.85 -22.97
CA THR A 509 -11.24 -19.05 -22.73
C THR A 509 -10.69 -17.97 -21.78
N PRO A 510 -10.13 -18.33 -20.61
CA PRO A 510 -9.42 -17.40 -19.74
C PRO A 510 -8.01 -17.11 -20.26
N ILE A 511 -7.63 -15.83 -20.23
CA ILE A 511 -6.29 -15.32 -20.48
C ILE A 511 -5.75 -14.76 -19.16
N ALA A 512 -4.79 -15.46 -18.56
CA ALA A 512 -4.03 -15.00 -17.41
C ALA A 512 -2.81 -14.18 -17.87
N VAL A 513 -2.42 -13.20 -17.05
CA VAL A 513 -1.22 -12.39 -17.28
C VAL A 513 -0.21 -12.77 -16.22
N ASP A 514 0.99 -13.16 -16.65
CA ASP A 514 2.11 -13.37 -15.73
C ASP A 514 2.76 -12.01 -15.40
N VAL A 515 2.18 -11.34 -14.40
CA VAL A 515 2.63 -10.03 -13.93
C VAL A 515 4.06 -10.08 -13.38
N MET A 516 4.43 -11.17 -12.70
CA MET A 516 5.78 -11.31 -12.13
C MET A 516 6.83 -11.36 -13.24
N SER A 517 6.62 -12.15 -14.30
CA SER A 517 7.56 -12.17 -15.42
C SER A 517 7.67 -10.82 -16.11
N ILE A 518 6.58 -10.06 -16.25
CA ILE A 518 6.63 -8.70 -16.82
C ILE A 518 7.39 -7.74 -15.91
N HIS A 519 7.13 -7.77 -14.60
CA HIS A 519 7.73 -6.87 -13.62
C HIS A 519 9.21 -7.14 -13.38
N PHE A 520 9.69 -8.36 -13.64
CA PHE A 520 11.09 -8.77 -13.48
C PHE A 520 11.80 -9.04 -14.83
N ASP A 521 11.21 -8.63 -15.95
CA ASP A 521 11.85 -8.72 -17.28
C ASP A 521 12.99 -7.68 -17.37
N ALA A 522 14.21 -8.15 -17.60
CA ALA A 522 15.42 -7.32 -17.69
C ALA A 522 15.38 -6.37 -18.90
N ASP A 523 14.76 -6.76 -20.01
CA ASP A 523 14.63 -5.93 -21.20
C ASP A 523 13.66 -4.77 -20.97
N LEU A 524 12.64 -4.99 -20.13
CA LEU A 524 11.65 -3.96 -19.79
C LEU A 524 12.14 -3.03 -18.67
N TRP A 525 12.85 -3.57 -17.66
CA TRP A 525 13.16 -2.84 -16.43
C TRP A 525 14.62 -2.47 -16.23
N GLY A 526 15.52 -2.86 -17.15
CA GLY A 526 16.92 -2.45 -17.17
C GLY A 526 17.13 -0.92 -17.30
N PRO A 527 18.40 -0.45 -17.21
CA PRO A 527 19.64 -1.25 -17.19
C PRO A 527 20.00 -1.86 -15.82
N GLN A 528 19.41 -1.39 -14.71
CA GLN A 528 19.58 -1.99 -13.38
C GLN A 528 18.83 -3.31 -13.27
N ASP A 529 19.41 -4.29 -12.56
CA ASP A 529 18.80 -5.60 -12.33
C ASP A 529 17.36 -5.44 -11.78
N PRO A 530 16.33 -6.02 -12.42
CA PRO A 530 14.96 -5.99 -11.92
C PRO A 530 14.76 -6.69 -10.58
N ASN A 531 15.70 -7.56 -10.17
CA ASN A 531 15.71 -8.22 -8.86
C ASN A 531 16.29 -7.34 -7.74
N GLU A 532 16.81 -6.16 -8.07
CA GLU A 532 17.18 -5.15 -7.07
C GLU A 532 16.05 -4.12 -6.88
N PHE A 533 15.79 -3.78 -5.62
CA PHE A 533 14.84 -2.73 -5.28
C PHE A 533 15.48 -1.36 -5.57
N TYR A 534 15.00 -0.66 -6.60
CA TYR A 534 15.60 0.59 -7.06
C TYR A 534 14.54 1.60 -7.53
N PRO A 535 13.99 2.44 -6.62
CA PRO A 535 12.94 3.41 -6.96
C PRO A 535 13.23 4.33 -8.15
N PRO A 536 14.46 4.88 -8.33
CA PRO A 536 14.74 5.80 -9.44
C PRO A 536 14.52 5.20 -10.83
N ARG A 537 14.37 3.86 -10.98
CA ARG A 537 14.00 3.27 -12.28
C ARG A 537 12.71 3.87 -12.83
N HIS A 538 11.79 4.30 -11.97
CA HIS A 538 10.52 4.90 -12.38
C HIS A 538 10.63 6.32 -12.95
N GLU A 539 11.83 6.91 -12.99
CA GLU A 539 12.10 8.13 -13.76
C GLU A 539 11.95 7.91 -15.26
N VAL A 540 12.37 6.74 -15.74
CA VAL A 540 12.32 6.40 -17.17
C VAL A 540 10.91 6.03 -17.59
N LYS A 541 10.39 6.75 -18.58
CA LYS A 541 9.07 6.47 -19.18
C LYS A 541 9.13 5.17 -19.99
N ARG A 542 8.31 4.20 -19.61
CA ARG A 542 8.21 2.87 -20.24
C ARG A 542 6.86 2.66 -20.91
N ASN A 543 6.74 1.53 -21.63
CA ASN A 543 5.45 1.05 -22.10
C ASN A 543 4.49 0.93 -20.88
N PRO A 544 3.29 1.54 -20.91
CA PRO A 544 2.34 1.47 -19.80
C PRO A 544 1.91 0.04 -19.43
N LEU A 545 2.03 -0.92 -20.35
CA LEU A 545 1.74 -2.34 -20.10
C LEU A 545 2.86 -3.06 -19.33
N ALA A 546 4.02 -2.44 -19.15
CA ALA A 546 5.09 -3.01 -18.32
C ALA A 546 4.74 -2.94 -16.82
N PHE A 547 3.94 -1.96 -16.38
CA PHE A 547 3.52 -1.81 -14.99
C PHE A 547 2.06 -2.24 -14.81
N MET A 548 1.86 -3.45 -14.30
CA MET A 548 0.56 -4.13 -14.23
C MET A 548 -0.02 -4.23 -12.80
N ALA A 549 0.55 -3.50 -11.82
CA ALA A 549 0.09 -3.52 -10.42
C ALA A 549 -1.41 -3.18 -10.25
N PHE A 550 -1.95 -2.30 -11.09
CA PHE A 550 -3.38 -1.94 -11.10
C PHE A 550 -4.13 -2.50 -12.33
N GLY A 551 -3.50 -3.44 -13.05
CA GLY A 551 -3.90 -3.86 -14.39
C GLY A 551 -3.87 -2.71 -15.40
N ASN A 552 -4.44 -2.94 -16.58
CA ASN A 552 -4.49 -1.94 -17.65
C ASN A 552 -5.81 -1.98 -18.43
N GLY A 553 -5.99 -1.04 -19.36
CA GLY A 553 -7.16 -0.88 -20.20
C GLY A 553 -8.42 -0.44 -19.44
N PRO A 554 -9.59 -0.50 -20.09
CA PRO A 554 -10.87 -0.05 -19.50
C PRO A 554 -11.26 -0.75 -18.19
N ARG A 555 -10.71 -1.96 -17.95
CA ARG A 555 -10.93 -2.83 -16.79
C ARG A 555 -9.86 -2.68 -15.70
N ASN A 556 -9.01 -1.65 -15.75
CA ASN A 556 -8.04 -1.38 -14.68
C ASN A 556 -8.73 -1.10 -13.33
N CYS A 557 -7.95 -1.07 -12.24
CA CYS A 557 -8.47 -0.78 -10.91
C CYS A 557 -9.24 0.56 -10.88
N ILE A 558 -10.50 0.54 -10.39
CA ILE A 558 -11.30 1.76 -10.24
C ILE A 558 -10.78 2.64 -9.10
N GLY A 559 -10.32 2.00 -8.02
CA GLY A 559 -9.82 2.66 -6.80
C GLY A 559 -8.35 3.04 -6.85
N MET A 560 -7.67 2.98 -8.00
CA MET A 560 -6.22 3.22 -8.09
C MET A 560 -5.80 4.54 -7.45
N LYS A 561 -6.50 5.64 -7.77
CA LYS A 561 -6.18 6.96 -7.24
C LYS A 561 -6.45 7.06 -5.73
N PHE A 562 -7.57 6.49 -5.26
CA PHE A 562 -7.91 6.44 -3.84
C PHE A 562 -6.83 5.70 -3.05
N ALA A 563 -6.48 4.49 -3.48
CA ALA A 563 -5.49 3.64 -2.82
C ALA A 563 -4.10 4.30 -2.78
N LEU A 564 -3.67 4.96 -3.86
CA LEU A 564 -2.38 5.67 -3.88
C LEU A 564 -2.35 6.87 -2.93
N ILE A 565 -3.44 7.65 -2.83
CA ILE A 565 -3.53 8.78 -1.90
C ILE A 565 -3.51 8.26 -0.46
N GLU A 566 -4.34 7.27 -0.14
CA GLU A 566 -4.40 6.63 1.18
C GLU A 566 -3.04 6.07 1.61
N LEU A 567 -2.39 5.30 0.73
CA LEU A 567 -1.05 4.73 0.94
C LEU A 567 -0.01 5.82 1.19
N LYS A 568 0.02 6.89 0.37
CA LYS A 568 0.99 7.98 0.49
C LYS A 568 0.79 8.80 1.78
N ILE A 569 -0.44 9.13 2.15
CA ILE A 569 -0.74 9.84 3.41
C ILE A 569 -0.23 9.04 4.61
N ALA A 570 -0.55 7.75 4.66
CA ALA A 570 -0.09 6.86 5.73
C ALA A 570 1.44 6.77 5.78
N LEU A 571 2.10 6.56 4.63
CA LEU A 571 3.57 6.49 4.57
C LEU A 571 4.24 7.79 5.01
N VAL A 572 3.73 8.95 4.59
CA VAL A 572 4.27 10.25 5.01
C VAL A 572 4.22 10.39 6.53
N LYS A 573 3.07 10.12 7.15
CA LYS A 573 2.93 10.22 8.61
C LYS A 573 3.81 9.20 9.35
N LEU A 574 3.91 7.96 8.85
CA LEU A 574 4.76 6.92 9.42
C LEU A 574 6.24 7.31 9.37
N ILE A 575 6.74 7.74 8.21
CA ILE A 575 8.15 8.10 8.01
C ILE A 575 8.53 9.32 8.87
N MET A 576 7.64 10.30 9.01
CA MET A 576 7.88 11.47 9.86
C MET A 576 7.86 11.14 11.35
N SER A 577 7.08 10.14 11.76
CA SER A 577 6.90 9.79 13.18
C SER A 577 7.86 8.70 13.67
N TYR A 578 8.33 7.81 12.80
CA TYR A 578 9.09 6.62 13.17
C TYR A 578 10.30 6.36 12.28
N GLU A 579 11.36 5.86 12.91
CA GLU A 579 12.44 5.12 12.27
C GLU A 579 12.02 3.64 12.24
N ILE A 580 11.80 3.13 11.04
CA ILE A 580 11.35 1.75 10.83
C ILE A 580 12.59 0.86 10.71
N LEU A 581 12.77 -0.07 11.65
CA LEU A 581 13.94 -0.94 11.75
C LEU A 581 13.56 -2.42 11.58
N PRO A 582 14.48 -3.28 11.14
CA PRO A 582 14.24 -4.73 11.11
C PRO A 582 13.91 -5.29 12.50
N ALA A 583 13.00 -6.27 12.55
CA ALA A 583 12.78 -7.09 13.74
C ALA A 583 14.03 -7.91 14.12
N ALA A 584 14.14 -8.31 15.39
CA ALA A 584 15.32 -9.01 15.90
C ALA A 584 15.55 -10.37 15.21
N ASN A 585 14.47 -11.10 14.90
CA ASN A 585 14.50 -12.36 14.17
C ASN A 585 14.43 -12.12 12.66
N LYS A 586 15.60 -11.85 12.05
CA LYS A 586 15.79 -11.75 10.60
C LYS A 586 15.41 -13.07 9.88
N SER A 587 14.22 -13.18 9.31
CA SER A 587 14.11 -13.84 8.01
C SER A 587 14.32 -12.77 6.93
N LYS A 588 15.45 -12.82 6.21
CA LYS A 588 15.72 -11.87 5.12
C LYS A 588 14.64 -11.91 4.02
N GLU A 589 13.94 -13.03 3.90
CA GLU A 589 12.89 -13.24 2.89
C GLU A 589 11.52 -13.36 3.54
N LEU A 590 10.54 -12.64 2.99
CA LEU A 590 9.14 -12.79 3.35
C LEU A 590 8.59 -14.07 2.71
N GLN A 591 7.84 -14.85 3.49
CA GLN A 591 7.03 -15.94 2.95
C GLN A 591 5.67 -15.40 2.52
N TYR A 592 5.19 -15.82 1.35
CA TYR A 592 3.94 -15.35 0.77
C TYR A 592 2.89 -16.44 0.73
N GLU A 593 1.63 -16.04 0.92
CA GLU A 593 0.49 -16.81 0.45
C GLU A 593 -0.26 -16.01 -0.60
N GLU A 594 -0.87 -16.71 -1.56
CA GLU A 594 -1.57 -16.13 -2.68
C GLU A 594 -2.93 -16.79 -2.88
N GLY A 595 -3.96 -15.96 -2.86
CA GLY A 595 -5.33 -16.30 -3.26
C GLY A 595 -5.86 -15.26 -4.24
N VAL A 596 -6.82 -14.44 -3.79
CA VAL A 596 -7.25 -13.25 -4.54
C VAL A 596 -6.16 -12.17 -4.57
N VAL A 597 -5.36 -12.10 -3.50
CA VAL A 597 -4.19 -11.22 -3.38
C VAL A 597 -2.99 -12.02 -2.91
N ARG A 598 -1.78 -11.52 -3.18
CA ARG A 598 -0.51 -12.06 -2.71
C ARG A 598 -0.03 -11.26 -1.50
N PHE A 599 -0.02 -11.87 -0.31
CA PHE A 599 0.23 -11.21 0.97
C PHE A 599 1.29 -11.97 1.81
N PRO A 600 1.96 -11.31 2.78
CA PRO A 600 2.93 -11.97 3.65
C PRO A 600 2.24 -12.90 4.65
N LYS A 601 2.62 -14.18 4.65
CA LYS A 601 1.94 -15.27 5.39
C LYS A 601 1.75 -15.00 6.88
N ASN A 602 2.78 -14.44 7.54
CA ASN A 602 2.78 -14.16 8.98
C ASN A 602 2.70 -12.66 9.28
N GLY A 603 2.24 -11.85 8.32
CA GLY A 603 2.37 -10.41 8.38
C GLY A 603 3.83 -9.95 8.30
N VAL A 604 4.05 -8.66 8.55
CA VAL A 604 5.38 -8.02 8.55
C VAL A 604 5.68 -7.55 9.97
N LYS A 605 6.71 -8.16 10.57
CA LYS A 605 7.24 -7.74 11.87
C LYS A 605 8.39 -6.76 11.68
N ILE A 606 8.31 -5.61 12.33
CA ILE A 606 9.36 -4.58 12.33
C ILE A 606 9.46 -3.95 13.71
N PHE A 607 10.62 -3.36 14.00
CA PHE A 607 10.82 -2.55 15.19
C PHE A 607 10.52 -1.10 14.84
N LEU A 608 9.50 -0.52 15.49
CA LEU A 608 9.24 0.91 15.38
C LEU A 608 9.98 1.63 16.47
N LYS A 609 10.85 2.55 16.08
CA LYS A 609 11.51 3.47 16.99
C LYS A 609 10.95 4.86 16.75
N LYS A 610 10.37 5.47 17.76
CA LYS A 610 9.83 6.82 17.65
C LYS A 610 10.95 7.77 17.22
N ARG A 611 10.72 8.53 16.16
CA ARG A 611 11.59 9.67 15.86
C ARG A 611 11.34 10.66 16.97
N ILE A 612 12.31 10.80 17.86
CA ILE A 612 12.40 11.97 18.72
C ILE A 612 12.34 13.14 17.75
N GLN A 613 11.30 13.98 17.83
CA GLN A 613 11.27 15.28 17.18
C GLN A 613 12.43 16.08 17.79
N LYS A 614 13.64 15.83 17.27
CA LYS A 614 14.88 16.48 17.65
C LYS A 614 14.83 17.98 17.35
N GLU A 615 13.81 18.47 16.66
CA GLU A 615 13.57 19.90 16.45
C GLU A 615 12.89 20.61 17.62
N ASN A 616 12.42 19.88 18.64
CA ASN A 616 12.15 20.48 19.96
C ASN A 616 13.35 20.31 20.91
N ASP A 617 14.49 19.79 20.43
CA ASP A 617 15.76 20.06 21.09
C ASP A 617 16.34 21.35 20.50
N PRO A 618 16.16 22.47 21.20
CA PRO A 618 16.68 23.74 20.73
C PRO A 618 18.22 23.80 20.63
N TYR A 619 18.95 22.79 21.15
CA TYR A 619 20.40 22.81 21.30
C TYR A 619 21.17 21.90 20.33
N ILE A 620 20.66 21.66 19.12
CA ILE A 620 21.38 20.84 18.12
C ILE A 620 22.41 21.67 17.34
N ASP A 621 23.67 21.25 17.40
CA ASP A 621 24.81 21.89 16.74
C ASP A 621 25.03 21.45 15.28
N LEU A 622 26.05 22.01 14.62
CA LEU A 622 26.40 21.70 13.23
C LEU A 622 26.70 20.22 12.98
N PHE A 623 27.33 19.51 13.91
CA PHE A 623 27.72 18.12 13.72
C PHE A 623 26.57 17.14 13.97
N GLU A 624 25.60 17.54 14.79
CA GLU A 624 24.39 16.75 15.05
C GLU A 624 23.24 17.01 14.05
N SER A 625 23.42 17.99 13.16
CA SER A 625 22.38 18.39 12.20
C SER A 625 22.22 17.43 11.01
N THR A 626 20.97 17.16 10.61
CA THR A 626 20.64 16.33 9.43
C THR A 626 21.00 17.05 8.12
N LYS A 627 21.14 16.33 7.00
CA LYS A 627 21.64 16.86 5.70
C LYS A 627 21.02 18.19 5.27
N GLY A 628 19.71 18.36 5.43
CA GLY A 628 19.00 19.61 5.14
C GLY A 628 19.33 20.74 6.12
N ARG A 629 19.30 20.46 7.43
CA ARG A 629 19.62 21.42 8.50
C ARG A 629 21.10 21.83 8.47
N TRP A 630 22.00 20.88 8.22
CA TRP A 630 23.44 21.10 8.01
C TRP A 630 23.71 22.06 6.86
N LYS A 631 23.12 21.81 5.68
CA LYS A 631 23.32 22.68 4.51
C LYS A 631 22.82 24.10 4.78
N ARG A 632 21.71 24.25 5.51
CA ARG A 632 21.18 25.55 5.94
C ARG A 632 22.12 26.25 6.93
N MET A 633 22.56 25.59 8.00
CA MET A 633 23.49 26.17 8.98
C MET A 633 24.82 26.55 8.33
N ARG A 634 25.39 25.70 7.45
CA ARG A 634 26.59 26.05 6.68
C ARG A 634 26.40 27.27 5.79
N MET A 635 25.25 27.42 5.12
CA MET A 635 25.01 28.62 4.30
C MET A 635 24.96 29.91 5.13
N ILE A 636 24.47 29.84 6.37
CA ILE A 636 24.41 30.99 7.28
C ILE A 636 25.78 31.27 7.92
N MET A 637 26.51 30.22 8.29
CA MET A 637 27.81 30.33 8.99
C MET A 637 28.98 30.56 8.04
N ASN A 638 29.02 30.00 6.82
CA ASN A 638 30.18 30.17 5.93
C ASN A 638 30.55 31.65 5.66
N PRO A 639 29.61 32.59 5.48
CA PRO A 639 29.93 34.01 5.33
C PRO A 639 30.62 34.65 6.54
N THR A 640 30.44 34.10 7.75
CA THR A 640 31.09 34.60 8.98
C THR A 640 32.58 34.28 9.03
N PHE A 641 33.04 33.30 8.24
CA PHE A 641 34.46 32.90 8.09
C PHE A 641 35.15 33.53 6.87
N SER A 642 34.62 34.62 6.32
CA SER A 642 35.30 35.32 5.22
C SER A 642 36.63 35.95 5.69
N SER A 643 37.62 36.03 4.79
CA SER A 643 38.92 36.64 5.09
C SER A 643 38.82 38.11 5.53
N ALA A 644 37.76 38.82 5.13
CA ALA A 644 37.48 40.18 5.62
C ALA A 644 37.07 40.19 7.09
N LYS A 645 36.15 39.30 7.49
CA LYS A 645 35.68 39.17 8.88
C LYS A 645 36.75 38.61 9.80
N LEU A 646 37.55 37.63 9.36
CA LEU A 646 38.64 37.08 10.15
C LEU A 646 39.77 38.08 10.40
N ARG A 647 40.03 39.02 9.46
CA ARG A 647 40.99 40.11 9.69
C ARG A 647 40.59 41.03 10.85
N GLU A 648 39.29 41.15 11.16
CA GLU A 648 38.83 41.92 12.32
C GLU A 648 39.27 41.29 13.66
N LEU A 649 39.51 39.97 13.69
CA LEU A 649 39.97 39.23 14.88
C LEU A 649 41.50 39.19 15.01
N GLY A 650 42.25 39.56 13.95
CA GLY A 650 43.71 39.51 13.92
C GLY A 650 44.40 40.21 15.10
N PRO A 651 44.07 41.47 15.44
CA PRO A 651 44.67 42.16 16.58
C PRO A 651 44.46 41.45 17.93
N ILE A 652 43.33 40.76 18.09
CA ILE A 652 43.03 40.00 19.32
C ILE A 652 43.99 38.80 19.43
N LEU A 653 44.18 38.06 18.34
CA LEU A 653 45.08 36.91 18.29
C LEU A 653 46.55 37.31 18.49
N VAL A 654 46.98 38.44 17.91
CA VAL A 654 48.33 38.98 18.13
C VAL A 654 48.54 39.29 19.61
N ASN A 655 47.61 39.98 20.26
CA ASN A 655 47.70 40.24 21.70
C ASN A 655 47.76 38.96 22.53
N CYS A 656 46.99 37.92 22.17
CA CYS A 656 47.07 36.63 22.85
C CYS A 656 48.43 35.95 22.65
N ALA A 657 49.04 36.09 21.47
CA ALA A 657 50.35 35.53 21.15
C ALA A 657 51.47 36.28 21.88
N ASP A 658 51.41 37.61 21.95
CA ASP A 658 52.37 38.42 22.70
C ASP A 658 52.38 38.05 24.19
N ARG A 659 51.20 37.75 24.78
CA ARG A 659 51.11 37.22 26.15
C ARG A 659 51.76 35.84 26.28
N LEU A 660 51.57 34.97 25.31
CA LEU A 660 52.22 33.64 25.32
C LEU A 660 53.74 33.80 25.36
N ILE A 661 54.28 34.69 24.54
CA ILE A 661 55.72 34.99 24.51
C ILE A 661 56.19 35.59 25.84
N ASP A 662 55.45 36.52 26.44
CA ASP A 662 55.81 37.08 27.76
C ASP A 662 55.83 36.01 28.86
N VAL A 663 54.88 35.07 28.85
CA VAL A 663 54.83 33.95 29.79
C VAL A 663 55.99 32.99 29.56
N LEU A 664 56.25 32.60 28.31
CA LEU A 664 57.35 31.69 27.98
C LEU A 664 58.72 32.29 28.31
N ASN A 665 58.92 33.59 28.08
CA ASN A 665 60.18 34.27 28.42
C ASN A 665 60.49 34.26 29.92
N LYS A 666 59.48 34.14 30.79
CA LYS A 666 59.66 34.05 32.26
C LYS A 666 60.19 32.69 32.71
N GLU A 667 60.02 31.65 31.91
CA GLU A 667 60.53 30.30 32.20
C GLU A 667 62.04 30.20 31.93
N GLY A 668 62.62 31.09 31.12
CA GLY A 668 64.05 31.10 30.80
C GLY A 668 64.49 29.84 30.03
N ASP A 669 65.62 29.26 30.41
CA ASP A 669 66.19 28.05 29.79
C ASP A 669 65.66 26.74 30.41
N ALA A 670 64.52 26.78 31.12
CA ALA A 670 63.94 25.60 31.75
C ALA A 670 63.32 24.64 30.74
N GLU A 671 63.33 23.34 31.04
CA GLU A 671 62.53 22.36 30.31
C GLU A 671 61.05 22.56 30.65
N ILE A 672 60.23 22.82 29.64
CA ILE A 672 58.82 23.16 29.79
C ILE A 672 57.90 22.19 29.06
N ASN A 673 56.70 21.96 29.61
CA ASN A 673 55.63 21.26 28.92
C ASN A 673 54.79 22.24 28.09
N VAL A 674 55.18 22.43 26.83
CA VAL A 674 54.53 23.36 25.90
C VAL A 674 53.03 23.11 25.69
N SER A 675 52.54 21.88 25.91
CA SER A 675 51.13 21.54 25.74
C SER A 675 50.22 22.32 26.71
N GLU A 676 50.69 22.56 27.93
CA GLU A 676 49.92 23.32 28.92
C GLU A 676 49.79 24.79 28.51
N TYR A 677 50.88 25.42 28.07
CA TYR A 677 50.89 26.80 27.60
C TYR A 677 50.02 26.98 26.35
N PHE A 678 50.10 26.05 25.38
CA PHE A 678 49.26 26.13 24.18
C PHE A 678 47.77 25.90 24.45
N LYS A 679 47.41 25.06 25.43
CA LYS A 679 46.02 24.91 25.89
C LYS A 679 45.48 26.22 26.46
N ARG A 680 46.25 26.90 27.30
CA ARG A 680 45.90 28.20 27.90
C ARG A 680 45.81 29.31 26.84
N PHE A 681 46.78 29.38 25.93
CA PHE A 681 46.77 30.30 24.79
C PHE A 681 45.53 30.10 23.90
N THR A 682 45.19 28.85 23.59
CA THR A 682 44.03 28.52 22.75
C THR A 682 42.74 28.94 23.43
N MET A 683 42.60 28.71 24.75
CA MET A 683 41.44 29.17 25.50
C MET A 683 41.32 30.69 25.51
N ASP A 684 42.39 31.42 25.82
CA ASP A 684 42.38 32.89 25.77
C ASP A 684 41.99 33.40 24.38
N SER A 685 42.51 32.77 23.32
CA SER A 685 42.21 33.12 21.94
C SER A 685 40.73 32.90 21.60
N ILE A 686 40.16 31.75 21.96
CA ILE A 686 38.75 31.43 21.75
C ILE A 686 37.87 32.37 22.57
N TRP A 687 38.18 32.62 23.84
CA TRP A 687 37.33 33.44 24.69
C TRP A 687 37.33 34.91 24.29
N ASN A 688 38.48 35.44 23.90
CA ASN A 688 38.56 36.80 23.40
C ASN A 688 37.93 36.94 22.00
N CYS A 689 38.17 36.02 21.07
CA CYS A 689 37.66 36.12 19.70
C CYS A 689 36.18 35.74 19.58
N ALA A 690 35.74 34.68 20.28
CA ALA A 690 34.39 34.15 20.15
C ALA A 690 33.41 34.85 21.07
N PHE A 691 33.79 35.04 22.33
CA PHE A 691 32.89 35.53 23.39
C PHE A 691 33.13 37.01 23.76
N GLY A 692 34.25 37.59 23.31
CA GLY A 692 34.64 38.95 23.65
C GLY A 692 34.95 39.13 25.14
N VAL A 693 35.39 38.06 25.81
CA VAL A 693 35.73 38.03 27.24
C VAL A 693 37.21 37.70 27.39
N ASP A 694 37.95 38.60 28.02
CA ASP A 694 39.33 38.34 28.38
C ASP A 694 39.37 37.61 29.73
N ILE A 695 39.64 36.30 29.68
CA ILE A 695 39.73 35.46 30.88
C ILE A 695 41.16 35.41 31.43
N ASN A 696 42.14 35.99 30.74
CA ASN A 696 43.52 36.12 31.19
C ASN A 696 44.18 34.80 31.68
N MET A 697 43.85 33.68 31.04
CA MET A 697 44.21 32.33 31.47
C MET A 697 45.71 32.03 31.34
N GLN A 698 46.43 32.78 30.51
CA GLN A 698 47.87 32.66 30.38
C GLN A 698 48.64 33.24 31.58
N TYR A 699 48.10 34.25 32.28
CA TYR A 699 48.73 34.80 33.49
C TYR A 699 48.11 34.27 34.79
N ASP A 700 46.80 33.97 34.81
CA ASP A 700 46.11 33.45 35.99
C ASP A 700 46.05 31.92 35.97
N LEU A 701 46.97 31.29 36.70
CA LEU A 701 47.10 29.84 36.79
C LEU A 701 45.93 29.18 37.56
N ASN A 702 45.23 29.92 38.44
CA ASN A 702 44.14 29.42 39.28
C ASN A 702 42.75 29.75 38.72
N ASN A 703 42.67 30.05 37.43
CA ASN A 703 41.42 30.41 36.81
C ASN A 703 40.44 29.22 36.74
N GLY A 704 39.30 29.32 37.42
CA GLY A 704 38.28 28.26 37.46
C GLY A 704 37.66 27.89 36.10
N TYR A 705 37.85 28.69 35.04
CA TYR A 705 37.50 28.30 33.67
C TYR A 705 38.44 27.24 33.10
N TYR A 706 39.73 27.21 33.50
CA TYR A 706 40.71 26.25 33.02
C TYR A 706 40.40 24.86 33.55
N GLU A 707 40.33 24.69 34.88
CA GLU A 707 40.07 23.39 35.52
C GLU A 707 38.76 22.76 35.05
N ARG A 708 37.70 23.56 34.92
CA ARG A 708 36.37 23.09 34.45
C ARG A 708 36.35 22.76 32.97
N SER A 709 37.11 23.49 32.15
CA SER A 709 37.19 23.15 30.72
C SER A 709 38.05 21.90 30.54
N GLU A 710 39.18 21.80 31.23
CA GLU A 710 40.04 20.63 31.22
C GLU A 710 39.32 19.40 31.77
N SER A 711 38.48 19.53 32.81
CA SER A 711 37.68 18.40 33.32
C SER A 711 36.71 17.87 32.28
N ILE A 712 36.11 18.73 31.46
CA ILE A 712 35.27 18.27 30.33
C ILE A 712 36.09 17.33 29.46
N PHE A 713 37.29 17.71 29.00
CA PHE A 713 38.09 16.86 28.13
C PHE A 713 38.70 15.63 28.83
N ARG A 714 39.14 15.78 30.07
CA ARG A 714 39.66 14.69 30.92
C ARG A 714 38.60 13.59 31.11
N ASP A 715 37.35 14.00 31.33
CA ASP A 715 36.26 13.10 31.70
C ASP A 715 35.41 12.64 30.49
N THR A 716 35.47 13.35 29.33
CA THR A 716 34.70 13.02 28.12
C THR A 716 35.52 12.39 26.98
N ALA A 717 36.82 12.67 26.84
CA ALA A 717 37.55 12.42 25.59
C ALA A 717 38.35 11.11 25.53
N TYR A 718 38.48 10.35 26.61
CA TYR A 718 39.16 9.04 26.57
C TYR A 718 38.39 7.99 27.38
N PRO A 719 37.72 7.00 26.73
CA PRO A 719 37.60 5.72 27.41
C PRO A 719 39.03 5.23 27.66
N ARG A 720 39.31 4.68 28.84
CA ARG A 720 40.59 4.04 29.17
C ARG A 720 40.92 2.97 28.13
N ILE A 721 41.59 3.34 27.04
CA ILE A 721 42.13 2.41 26.06
C ILE A 721 43.37 1.80 26.73
N PRO A 722 43.43 0.48 26.94
CA PRO A 722 44.59 -0.17 27.53
C PRO A 722 45.87 0.17 26.75
N GLU A 723 46.98 0.44 27.44
CA GLU A 723 48.26 0.91 26.86
C GLU A 723 48.77 0.07 25.67
N TYR A 724 48.41 -1.21 25.58
CA TYR A 724 48.81 -2.08 24.46
C TYR A 724 48.14 -1.76 23.11
N LEU A 725 47.06 -0.97 23.09
CA LEU A 725 46.38 -0.54 21.86
C LEU A 725 46.89 0.81 21.34
N GLY A 726 47.61 1.59 22.16
CA GLY A 726 48.10 2.93 21.78
C GLY A 726 49.10 2.95 20.63
N VAL A 727 49.83 1.85 20.40
CA VAL A 727 50.85 1.74 19.35
C VAL A 727 50.23 1.60 17.95
N TYR A 728 49.00 1.07 17.83
CA TYR A 728 48.34 0.84 16.53
C TYR A 728 47.59 2.07 15.99
N PHE A 729 47.37 3.11 16.80
CA PHE A 729 46.56 4.27 16.40
C PHE A 729 47.37 5.42 15.76
N TYR A 730 48.71 5.33 15.75
CA TYR A 730 49.57 6.38 15.19
C TYR A 730 49.46 6.51 13.65
N GLU A 731 49.09 5.43 12.94
CA GLU A 731 48.97 5.42 11.48
C GLU A 731 47.61 5.88 10.95
N PHE A 732 46.61 6.14 11.80
CA PHE A 732 45.27 6.54 11.38
C PHE A 732 44.92 7.98 11.77
N LYS A 733 45.58 8.95 11.12
CA LYS A 733 45.28 10.39 11.25
C LYS A 733 43.81 10.75 10.95
N GLU A 734 43.12 10.00 10.07
CA GLU A 734 41.70 10.25 9.74
C GLU A 734 40.70 9.61 10.73
N ILE A 735 41.07 8.52 11.40
CA ILE A 735 40.15 7.85 12.35
C ILE A 735 40.08 8.62 13.67
N ILE A 736 41.18 9.24 14.12
CA ILE A 736 41.22 9.97 15.39
C ILE A 736 40.22 11.14 15.40
N LEU A 737 40.13 11.91 14.30
CA LEU A 737 39.16 12.98 14.17
C LEU A 737 37.72 12.45 14.23
N HIS A 738 37.42 11.35 13.52
CA HIS A 738 36.10 10.74 13.54
C HIS A 738 35.77 10.05 14.88
N SER A 739 36.77 9.51 15.59
CA SER A 739 36.57 8.79 16.85
C SER A 739 36.34 9.72 18.03
N MET A 740 36.95 10.91 18.08
CA MET A 740 36.70 11.88 19.16
C MET A 740 35.23 12.33 19.20
N PHE A 741 34.61 12.54 18.04
CA PHE A 741 33.20 12.92 17.94
C PHE A 741 32.24 11.72 18.09
N PHE A 742 32.70 10.51 17.72
CA PHE A 742 31.94 9.27 17.94
C PHE A 742 31.92 8.83 19.41
N ILE A 743 33.00 9.05 20.14
CA ILE A 743 33.12 8.78 21.59
C ILE A 743 32.18 9.72 22.37
N ASN A 744 32.10 11.00 21.99
CA ASN A 744 31.16 11.95 22.57
C ASN A 744 29.69 11.49 22.43
N LYS A 745 29.36 10.83 21.31
CA LYS A 745 28.04 10.25 21.02
C LYS A 745 27.66 9.05 21.92
N ILE A 746 28.64 8.32 22.45
CA ILE A 746 28.44 7.19 23.36
C ILE A 746 28.51 7.66 24.83
N ALA A 747 29.46 8.55 25.16
CA ALA A 747 29.65 9.08 26.50
C ALA A 747 28.44 9.91 26.99
N CYS A 748 27.86 10.77 26.14
CA CYS A 748 26.65 11.53 26.46
C CYS A 748 25.39 10.66 26.67
N LYS A 749 25.42 9.39 26.24
CA LYS A 749 24.24 8.50 26.25
C LYS A 749 24.20 7.55 27.45
N TYR A 750 25.33 7.36 28.14
CA TYR A 750 25.48 6.30 29.16
C TYR A 750 26.15 6.73 30.48
N VAL A 751 26.48 8.02 30.67
CA VAL A 751 27.17 8.49 31.89
C VAL A 751 26.26 9.38 32.74
N ASP A 752 26.31 9.13 34.04
CA ASP A 752 25.48 9.70 35.11
C ASP A 752 25.41 11.24 35.11
N GLN A 753 24.22 11.79 35.41
CA GLN A 753 23.98 13.25 35.44
C GLN A 753 24.81 13.97 36.51
N GLU A 754 25.30 13.25 37.53
CA GLU A 754 26.10 13.82 38.63
C GLU A 754 27.51 14.27 38.21
N ASN A 755 28.07 13.74 37.12
CA ASN A 755 29.44 14.08 36.67
C ASN A 755 29.53 15.28 35.71
N TRP A 756 28.39 15.84 35.25
CA TRP A 756 28.35 16.84 34.17
C TRP A 756 28.28 18.31 34.63
N HIS A 757 28.63 18.60 35.90
CA HIS A 757 28.57 19.96 36.46
C HIS A 757 29.38 20.99 35.65
N ALA A 758 30.54 20.64 35.09
CA ALA A 758 31.38 21.56 34.35
C ALA A 758 30.83 21.95 32.97
N TYR A 759 30.29 20.98 32.20
CA TYR A 759 29.68 21.23 30.90
C TYR A 759 28.40 22.07 31.00
N PHE A 760 27.49 21.72 31.92
CA PHE A 760 26.26 22.50 32.10
C PHE A 760 26.55 23.90 32.64
N TRP A 761 27.57 24.06 33.50
CA TRP A 761 28.04 25.36 33.95
C TRP A 761 28.57 26.21 32.78
N LEU A 762 29.39 25.62 31.93
CA LEU A 762 29.99 26.31 30.77
C LEU A 762 28.92 26.68 29.73
N LYS A 763 27.99 25.78 29.46
CA LYS A 763 26.80 26.02 28.65
C LYS A 763 25.99 27.19 29.20
N HIS A 764 25.69 27.20 30.50
CA HIS A 764 24.94 28.29 31.14
C HIS A 764 25.68 29.64 31.01
N LYS A 765 27.00 29.66 31.21
CA LYS A 765 27.81 30.88 31.06
C LYS A 765 27.80 31.42 29.63
N ILE A 766 27.93 30.54 28.63
CA ILE A 766 27.86 30.93 27.22
C ILE A 766 26.46 31.46 26.87
N GLY A 767 25.40 30.79 27.36
CA GLY A 767 24.02 31.23 27.18
C GLY A 767 23.73 32.59 27.81
N ASP A 768 24.27 32.86 29.01
CA ASP A 768 24.16 34.17 29.67
C ASP A 768 24.85 35.27 28.86
N LEU A 769 26.06 35.02 28.36
CA LEU A 769 26.80 35.97 27.52
C LEU A 769 26.06 36.28 26.22
N PHE A 770 25.49 35.26 25.58
CA PHE A 770 24.67 35.43 24.38
C PHE A 770 23.43 36.29 24.66
N LYS A 771 22.69 35.98 25.73
CA LYS A 771 21.49 36.75 26.13
C LYS A 771 21.82 38.20 26.50
N GLN A 772 22.90 38.43 27.23
CA GLN A 772 23.38 39.78 27.56
C GLN A 772 23.71 40.57 26.29
N ARG A 773 24.31 39.92 25.29
CA ARG A 773 24.62 40.55 24.00
C ARG A 773 23.36 40.86 23.20
N GLU A 774 22.37 39.96 23.21
CA GLU A 774 21.09 40.15 22.51
C GLU A 774 20.29 41.32 23.11
N MET A 775 20.32 41.49 24.43
CA MET A 775 19.63 42.59 25.12
C MET A 775 20.30 43.96 24.96
N ASN A 776 21.60 44.03 24.63
CA ASN A 776 22.39 45.26 24.68
C ASN A 776 22.91 45.68 23.28
N SER A 777 21.98 45.89 22.33
CA SER A 777 22.26 46.12 20.90
C SER A 777 23.06 47.40 20.56
N LYS A 778 23.28 48.30 21.52
CA LYS A 778 24.00 49.56 21.32
C LYS A 778 25.52 49.45 21.41
N ASN A 779 26.06 48.37 21.99
CA ASN A 779 27.50 48.23 22.22
C ASN A 779 28.08 47.05 21.40
N LYS A 780 28.25 47.26 20.10
CA LYS A 780 28.78 46.26 19.16
C LYS A 780 30.26 45.99 19.46
N ARG A 781 30.58 44.77 19.88
CA ARG A 781 31.97 44.30 20.00
C ARG A 781 32.39 43.58 18.72
N LYS A 782 33.69 43.59 18.41
CA LYS A 782 34.26 42.84 17.29
C LYS A 782 34.58 41.41 17.74
N ASP A 783 33.53 40.62 17.97
CA ASP A 783 33.61 39.22 18.38
C ASP A 783 32.69 38.33 17.52
N TYR A 784 32.89 37.01 17.59
CA TYR A 784 32.16 36.05 16.76
C TYR A 784 30.66 36.01 17.07
N ILE A 785 30.24 36.24 18.33
CA ILE A 785 28.83 36.39 18.69
C ILE A 785 28.21 37.53 17.88
N GLN A 786 28.85 38.70 17.82
CA GLN A 786 28.33 39.83 17.06
C GLN A 786 28.26 39.53 15.57
N ILE A 787 29.24 38.80 15.02
CA ILE A 787 29.22 38.38 13.61
C ILE A 787 28.02 37.44 13.32
N LEU A 788 27.72 36.49 14.22
CA LEU A 788 26.55 35.61 14.10
C LEU A 788 25.22 36.36 14.28
N MET A 789 25.17 37.35 15.18
CA MET A 789 24.00 38.20 15.37
C MET A 789 23.75 39.12 14.16
N ASP A 790 24.78 39.74 13.61
CA ASP A 790 24.67 40.57 12.40
C ASP A 790 24.22 39.69 11.20
N ALA A 791 24.71 38.45 11.08
CA ALA A 791 24.24 37.50 10.07
C ALA A 791 22.75 37.11 10.25
N LYS A 792 22.28 37.00 11.50
CA LYS A 792 20.85 36.81 11.83
C LYS A 792 20.02 38.02 11.39
N ILE A 793 20.46 39.24 11.72
CA ILE A 793 19.76 40.51 11.42
C ILE A 793 19.72 40.82 9.91
N ASP A 794 20.85 40.69 9.20
CA ASP A 794 20.92 40.92 7.75
C ASP A 794 19.97 39.99 6.97
N PHE A 795 19.74 38.80 7.51
CA PHE A 795 18.81 37.82 6.94
C PHE A 795 17.35 38.14 7.27
N GLU A 796 17.05 38.56 8.49
CA GLU A 796 15.72 39.05 8.89
C GLU A 796 15.30 40.28 8.06
N ASN A 797 16.23 41.16 7.73
CA ASN A 797 15.96 42.33 6.88
C ASN A 797 15.69 41.94 5.41
N LYS A 798 16.35 40.91 4.87
CA LYS A 798 16.07 40.40 3.50
C LYS A 798 14.69 39.76 3.36
N LYS A 799 14.12 39.24 4.46
CA LYS A 799 12.77 38.65 4.51
C LYS A 799 11.65 39.66 4.24
N ASN A 800 11.80 40.90 4.70
CA ASN A 800 10.77 41.93 4.51
C ASN A 800 10.64 42.41 3.05
N ASN A 801 11.60 42.05 2.17
CA ASN A 801 11.63 42.46 0.77
C ASN A 801 11.27 41.34 -0.24
N CYS A 802 10.98 40.11 0.21
CA CYS A 802 10.66 38.98 -0.69
C CYS A 802 9.40 38.24 -0.21
N ASN A 803 8.29 38.41 -0.93
CA ASN A 803 7.09 37.60 -0.71
C ASN A 803 7.31 36.19 -1.28
N GLY A 804 7.40 35.21 -0.39
CA GLY A 804 7.15 33.81 -0.71
C GLY A 804 8.33 33.05 -1.32
N ASP A 805 9.36 32.79 -0.53
CA ASP A 805 10.01 31.48 -0.44
C ASP A 805 11.13 31.56 0.59
N ILE A 806 11.43 30.43 1.25
CA ILE A 806 12.58 30.19 2.17
C ILE A 806 12.28 30.40 3.67
N LYS A 807 11.83 29.32 4.36
CA LYS A 807 12.02 29.11 5.80
C LYS A 807 13.48 28.67 6.09
N ARG A 808 14.44 29.61 6.10
CA ARG A 808 15.83 29.39 6.55
C ARG A 808 16.16 30.34 7.71
N PHE A 809 15.77 30.00 8.93
CA PHE A 809 16.19 30.74 10.13
C PHE A 809 17.20 29.91 10.93
N ILE A 810 18.12 30.59 11.64
CA ILE A 810 18.94 30.01 12.71
C ILE A 810 18.42 30.53 14.05
N THR A 811 18.07 29.66 14.98
CA THR A 811 17.54 30.06 16.30
C THR A 811 18.65 30.58 17.21
N GLY A 812 18.31 31.39 18.21
CA GLY A 812 19.29 31.82 19.23
C GLY A 812 19.91 30.64 19.98
N GLN A 813 19.16 29.56 20.15
CA GLN A 813 19.62 28.34 20.79
C GLN A 813 20.52 27.49 19.87
N GLU A 814 20.29 27.51 18.55
CA GLU A 814 21.23 26.95 17.57
C GLU A 814 22.54 27.74 17.56
N ILE A 815 22.50 29.07 17.70
CA ILE A 815 23.71 29.88 17.87
C ILE A 815 24.45 29.49 19.15
N GLU A 816 23.74 29.35 20.28
CA GLU A 816 24.32 28.93 21.56
C GLU A 816 24.99 27.54 21.49
N ALA A 817 24.33 26.57 20.86
CA ALA A 817 24.89 25.23 20.65
C ALA A 817 26.15 25.24 19.78
N ASN A 818 26.16 26.05 18.71
CA ASN A 818 27.33 26.19 17.85
C ASN A 818 28.48 26.92 18.55
N LEU A 819 28.20 27.92 19.39
CA LEU A 819 29.24 28.61 20.18
C LEU A 819 29.94 27.66 21.16
N LEU A 820 29.17 26.79 21.82
CA LEU A 820 29.71 25.75 22.69
C LEU A 820 30.59 24.76 21.90
N LEU A 821 30.13 24.35 20.73
CA LEU A 821 30.88 23.50 19.81
C LEU A 821 32.20 24.14 19.35
N PHE A 822 32.22 25.42 19.00
CA PHE A 822 33.45 26.13 18.62
C PHE A 822 34.49 26.11 19.73
N MET A 823 34.05 26.32 20.97
CA MET A 823 34.93 26.26 22.12
C MET A 823 35.49 24.85 22.34
N LEU A 824 34.63 23.83 22.25
CA LEU A 824 35.06 22.44 22.45
C LEU A 824 36.01 21.94 21.35
N ALA A 825 35.68 22.22 20.08
CA ALA A 825 36.47 21.77 18.94
C ALA A 825 37.79 22.53 18.80
N GLY A 826 37.79 23.85 19.05
CA GLY A 826 38.97 24.69 18.88
C GLY A 826 40.06 24.43 19.91
N TYR A 827 39.68 24.07 21.14
CA TYR A 827 40.60 23.86 22.27
C TYR A 827 41.63 22.76 22.00
N GLU A 828 41.19 21.54 21.72
CA GLU A 828 42.13 20.42 21.54
C GLU A 828 42.86 20.49 20.21
N THR A 829 42.17 20.85 19.12
CA THR A 829 42.77 20.83 17.78
C THR A 829 43.93 21.81 17.65
N THR A 830 43.75 23.05 18.11
CA THR A 830 44.78 24.11 17.99
C THR A 830 45.95 23.86 18.94
N SER A 831 45.68 23.55 20.21
CA SER A 831 46.73 23.31 21.21
C SER A 831 47.58 22.10 20.86
N THR A 832 46.96 21.02 20.37
CA THR A 832 47.64 19.81 19.91
C THR A 832 48.48 20.07 18.66
N ALA A 833 47.94 20.80 17.67
CA ALA A 833 48.68 21.14 16.46
C ALA A 833 49.93 21.99 16.77
N LEU A 834 49.82 22.98 17.65
CA LEU A 834 50.96 23.80 18.10
C LEU A 834 51.99 22.98 18.89
N SER A 835 51.53 22.07 19.74
CA SER A 835 52.41 21.17 20.50
C SER A 835 53.23 20.28 19.56
N TYR A 836 52.59 19.64 18.59
CA TYR A 836 53.29 18.82 17.60
C TYR A 836 54.21 19.64 16.70
N SER A 837 53.77 20.82 16.25
CA SER A 837 54.60 21.69 15.41
C SER A 837 55.87 22.12 16.15
N SER A 838 55.75 22.46 17.44
CA SER A 838 56.90 22.81 18.29
C SER A 838 57.84 21.63 18.50
N HIS A 839 57.30 20.43 18.70
CA HIS A 839 58.10 19.21 18.80
C HIS A 839 58.86 18.90 17.50
N VAL A 840 58.22 19.07 16.34
CA VAL A 840 58.87 18.88 15.04
C VAL A 840 59.99 19.90 14.82
N LEU A 841 59.75 21.17 15.12
CA LEU A 841 60.78 22.22 15.02
C LEU A 841 61.96 21.95 15.96
N ALA A 842 61.69 21.53 17.19
CA ALA A 842 62.73 21.19 18.17
C ALA A 842 63.58 19.96 17.75
N THR A 843 63.02 19.04 16.96
CA THR A 843 63.71 17.83 16.49
C THR A 843 64.38 18.00 15.12
N HIS A 844 64.09 19.09 14.40
CA HIS A 844 64.59 19.38 13.05
C HIS A 844 65.15 20.81 12.98
N PRO A 845 66.35 21.05 13.55
CA PRO A 845 66.91 22.40 13.69
C PRO A 845 67.18 23.10 12.35
N ASP A 846 67.50 22.35 11.29
CA ASP A 846 67.73 22.91 9.95
C ASP A 846 66.44 23.53 9.36
N GLU A 847 65.29 22.88 9.56
CA GLU A 847 63.98 23.39 9.13
C GLU A 847 63.52 24.56 10.01
N GLN A 848 63.85 24.53 11.30
CA GLN A 848 63.58 25.64 12.20
C GLN A 848 64.36 26.91 11.79
N LEU A 849 65.65 26.77 11.45
CA LEU A 849 66.47 27.89 10.98
C LEU A 849 65.95 28.44 9.65
N ARG A 850 65.59 27.56 8.72
CA ARG A 850 65.00 27.95 7.43
C ARG A 850 63.70 28.73 7.60
N LEU A 851 62.81 28.29 8.50
CA LEU A 851 61.56 28.98 8.77
C LEU A 851 61.81 30.35 9.44
N HIS A 852 62.78 30.43 10.34
CA HIS A 852 63.19 31.70 10.94
C HIS A 852 63.67 32.70 9.88
N ASP A 853 64.49 32.25 8.93
CA ASP A 853 65.01 33.08 7.82
C ASP A 853 63.90 33.49 6.83
N GLU A 854 62.83 32.71 6.69
CA GLU A 854 61.68 33.06 5.84
C GLU A 854 60.74 34.08 6.53
N ILE A 855 60.60 34.00 7.85
CA ILE A 855 59.76 34.91 8.65
C ILE A 855 60.44 36.26 8.87
N SER A 856 61.77 36.27 9.04
CA SER A 856 62.61 37.46 9.24
C SER A 856 62.76 38.28 7.96
#